data_AF-A0A524LBV7-F1
#
_entry.id   AF-A0A524LBV7-F1
#
_cell.length_a   1.000
_cell.length_b   1.000
_cell.length_c   1.000
_cell.angle_alpha   90.00
_cell.angle_beta   90.00
_cell.angle_gamma   90.00
#
_symmetry.space_group_name_H-M   'P 1'
#
loop_
_entity.id
_entity.type
_entity.pdbx_description
1 polymer ?
#
loop_
_entity_poly.entity_id
_entity_poly.type
_entity_poly.pdbx_seq_one_letter_code
_entity_poly.pdbx_strand_id
1 'polypeptide(L)'
;SLFRVALYSLTRDIKYQLERTAVRGRKPNIRTAVRADVITQRLKHALATGNWVGGKAGVSQLLDRTNYISSLSHLRRVVSPLSRSQPHFEARDLHSTHWGKICPNETPEGPNCGLVKNLAMMSYISVGTDEDAIERIMIKSETEPIEKLLGKRGRAGADVFLNGRLVGIHNAPQVLVKTLRQKRRAGEIDGQTNVAYYEDTHEVQVNCDAGRVRRPVIVTEKDKPRLTDEHLRMVVDGEWGFQDLLRNGIVEFIDAEEEENALIAMYSEDLQANTTHLEIVPSTILGISAALIPFPERNQSPRNVYMAGMAKQSVGVPASNFRFRADTRSHFFHYPQVPMVKTRAMDSIGYEERPAGQNFVVAILSFEGYNIEDALIMNKASIERGLGRSTFARVYESEERKYPGGQEDRFEIPDRSVRGYRASESYRNLGEDGIIETEVEVLGGDVLIGRTSPPRFLEEYSEFEIASPNRRETSIAVRHGEAGVVDSVILTETIDGNRLVKVKVRDLRIPELGDKYASRHGQKGVIGYIVPQQDLPFTEDGVVPDLLINPHAIPSRMTIGQILEMVAGKAGCMAGKQQDATPFCGVTEEELFEMLRKHGLKHNARETMYSGITGERLKVDIFIGVIFYQKLHHMVADKIHARARGPVQILTRQPTEGRAREGGLRFGEMERDVLIGHGAAILLKGRLLDESDKSNMLVCEDCGLIGVYDRNKDQYYCPICGTNAKISTVVVSYAFKLLIQEMMSLGLATRLRLKEMI
;
A
#
# COMPACT_ATOMS: atom_id res chain seq x y z
N SER A 1 -22.64 3.25 -11.88
CA SER A 1 -22.71 1.94 -12.57
C SER A 1 -23.21 0.82 -11.64
N LEU A 2 -22.55 0.56 -10.51
CA LEU A 2 -22.89 -0.52 -9.57
C LEU A 2 -24.35 -0.45 -9.08
N PHE A 3 -24.80 0.73 -8.63
CA PHE A 3 -26.18 0.95 -8.19
C PHE A 3 -27.21 0.62 -9.27
N ARG A 4 -26.95 0.99 -10.54
CA ARG A 4 -27.85 0.70 -11.67
C ARG A 4 -28.11 -0.80 -11.83
N VAL A 5 -27.07 -1.62 -11.76
CA VAL A 5 -27.20 -3.08 -11.87
C VAL A 5 -27.89 -3.67 -10.64
N ALA A 6 -27.59 -3.15 -9.45
CA ALA A 6 -28.25 -3.59 -8.23
C ALA A 6 -29.74 -3.25 -8.24
N LEU A 7 -30.10 -2.06 -8.73
CA LEU A 7 -31.47 -1.62 -8.92
C LEU A 7 -32.19 -2.46 -9.98
N TYR A 8 -31.55 -2.77 -11.11
CA TYR A 8 -32.13 -3.66 -12.12
C TYR A 8 -32.39 -5.08 -11.57
N SER A 9 -31.50 -5.57 -10.72
CA SER A 9 -31.72 -6.84 -10.02
C SER A 9 -32.93 -6.79 -9.10
N LEU A 10 -33.12 -5.66 -8.41
CA LEU A 10 -34.27 -5.44 -7.55
C LEU A 10 -35.57 -5.31 -8.36
N THR A 11 -35.59 -4.56 -9.46
CA THR A 11 -36.79 -4.44 -10.30
C THR A 11 -37.20 -5.77 -10.91
N ARG A 12 -36.24 -6.60 -11.32
CA ARG A 12 -36.50 -7.98 -11.77
C ARG A 12 -37.08 -8.86 -10.66
N ASP A 13 -36.58 -8.73 -9.43
CA ASP A 13 -37.11 -9.46 -8.29
C ASP A 13 -38.55 -9.04 -7.95
N ILE A 14 -38.81 -7.73 -7.93
CA ILE A 14 -40.15 -7.17 -7.71
C ILE A 14 -41.13 -7.70 -8.76
N LYS A 15 -40.74 -7.66 -10.04
CA LYS A 15 -41.55 -8.21 -11.15
C LYS A 15 -41.90 -9.68 -10.90
N TYR A 16 -40.90 -10.50 -10.56
CA TYR A 16 -41.09 -11.92 -10.28
C TYR A 16 -42.03 -12.19 -9.08
N GLN A 17 -41.91 -11.42 -8.00
CA GLN A 17 -42.80 -11.57 -6.83
C GLN A 17 -44.24 -11.18 -7.17
N LEU A 18 -44.43 -10.10 -7.93
CA LEU A 18 -45.75 -9.65 -8.36
C LEU A 18 -46.42 -10.67 -9.30
N GLU A 19 -45.67 -11.21 -10.27
CA GLU A 19 -46.15 -12.26 -11.17
C GLU A 19 -46.58 -13.53 -10.40
N ARG A 20 -45.77 -14.01 -9.45
CA ARG A 20 -46.13 -15.18 -8.61
C ARG A 20 -47.35 -14.92 -7.73
N THR A 21 -47.48 -13.71 -7.20
CA THR A 21 -48.61 -13.34 -6.34
C THR A 21 -49.90 -13.26 -7.14
N ALA A 22 -49.82 -12.72 -8.37
CA ALA A 22 -50.92 -12.68 -9.32
C ALA A 22 -51.41 -14.08 -9.72
N VAL A 23 -50.49 -15.01 -10.05
CA VAL A 23 -50.84 -16.42 -10.36
C VAL A 23 -51.52 -17.11 -9.17
N ARG A 24 -51.18 -16.74 -7.94
CA ARG A 24 -51.81 -17.26 -6.70
C ARG A 24 -53.15 -16.60 -6.37
N GLY A 25 -53.68 -15.72 -7.22
CA GLY A 25 -54.97 -15.05 -7.02
C GLY A 25 -55.01 -14.05 -5.87
N ARG A 26 -53.85 -13.62 -5.34
CA ARG A 26 -53.77 -12.66 -4.23
C ARG A 26 -53.59 -11.24 -4.76
N LYS A 27 -54.17 -10.25 -4.09
CA LYS A 27 -53.94 -8.82 -4.42
C LYS A 27 -52.45 -8.50 -4.25
N PRO A 28 -51.81 -7.88 -5.26
CA PRO A 28 -50.40 -7.53 -5.17
C PRO A 28 -50.18 -6.45 -4.10
N ASN A 29 -49.30 -6.73 -3.13
CA ASN A 29 -48.84 -5.73 -2.17
C ASN A 29 -47.36 -5.42 -2.44
N ILE A 30 -47.09 -4.16 -2.79
CA ILE A 30 -45.75 -3.69 -3.17
C ILE A 30 -44.77 -3.82 -1.99
N ARG A 31 -45.21 -3.51 -0.77
CA ARG A 31 -44.35 -3.59 0.43
C ARG A 31 -43.82 -4.99 0.68
N THR A 32 -44.62 -6.02 0.38
CA THR A 32 -44.20 -7.42 0.50
C THR A 32 -43.39 -7.91 -0.70
N ALA A 33 -43.55 -7.28 -1.87
CA ALA A 33 -42.83 -7.62 -3.09
C ALA A 33 -41.42 -7.03 -3.12
N VAL A 34 -41.19 -5.88 -2.47
CA VAL A 34 -39.87 -5.23 -2.41
C VAL A 34 -39.03 -5.82 -1.28
N ARG A 35 -37.97 -6.54 -1.62
CA ARG A 35 -36.97 -7.06 -0.67
C ARG A 35 -35.72 -6.19 -0.68
N ALA A 36 -35.56 -5.33 0.33
CA ALA A 36 -34.45 -4.38 0.42
C ALA A 36 -33.07 -5.06 0.50
N ASP A 37 -32.99 -6.27 1.07
CA ASP A 37 -31.72 -6.98 1.21
C ASP A 37 -31.03 -7.30 -0.12
N VAL A 38 -31.81 -7.47 -1.20
CA VAL A 38 -31.28 -7.78 -2.53
C VAL A 38 -30.34 -6.68 -3.03
N ILE A 39 -30.71 -5.41 -2.83
CA ILE A 39 -29.88 -4.28 -3.22
C ILE A 39 -28.74 -4.07 -2.22
N THR A 40 -29.04 -4.11 -0.92
CA THR A 40 -28.06 -3.86 0.15
C THR A 40 -26.91 -4.86 0.12
N GLN A 41 -27.20 -6.16 0.08
CA GLN A 41 -26.17 -7.21 0.08
C GLN A 41 -25.31 -7.16 -1.18
N ARG A 42 -25.93 -6.88 -2.33
CA ARG A 42 -25.20 -6.78 -3.60
C ARG A 42 -24.22 -5.61 -3.60
N LEU A 43 -24.61 -4.46 -3.06
CA LEU A 43 -23.73 -3.30 -2.90
C LEU A 43 -22.63 -3.57 -1.86
N LYS A 44 -23.01 -4.05 -0.66
CA LYS A 44 -22.07 -4.34 0.44
C LYS A 44 -21.01 -5.35 0.02
N HIS A 45 -21.40 -6.47 -0.59
CA HIS A 45 -20.48 -7.51 -1.03
C HIS A 45 -19.53 -7.00 -2.13
N ALA A 46 -20.04 -6.27 -3.14
CA ALA A 46 -19.20 -5.74 -4.22
C ALA A 46 -18.20 -4.69 -3.72
N LEU A 47 -18.59 -3.83 -2.78
CA LEU A 47 -17.71 -2.83 -2.18
C LEU A 47 -16.69 -3.45 -1.21
N ALA A 48 -17.08 -4.45 -0.43
CA ALA A 48 -16.20 -5.12 0.53
C ALA A 48 -15.15 -5.99 -0.17
N THR A 49 -15.52 -6.69 -1.25
CA THR A 49 -14.59 -7.55 -2.01
C THR A 49 -13.82 -6.80 -3.09
N GLY A 50 -14.29 -5.62 -3.51
CA GLY A 50 -13.72 -4.85 -4.61
C GLY A 50 -13.97 -5.45 -6.00
N ASN A 51 -14.80 -6.50 -6.09
CA ASN A 51 -15.21 -7.13 -7.34
C ASN A 51 -16.51 -6.53 -7.83
N TRP A 52 -16.41 -5.70 -8.86
CA TRP A 52 -17.53 -4.96 -9.42
C TRP A 52 -18.09 -5.63 -10.67
N VAL A 53 -19.30 -5.21 -11.05
CA VAL A 53 -19.96 -5.67 -12.28
C VAL A 53 -19.13 -5.35 -13.52
N GLY A 54 -19.12 -6.26 -14.50
CA GLY A 54 -18.35 -6.09 -15.74
C GLY A 54 -16.89 -6.59 -15.68
N GLY A 55 -16.58 -7.51 -14.76
CA GLY A 55 -15.26 -8.16 -14.68
C GLY A 55 -14.16 -7.30 -14.06
N LYS A 56 -14.50 -6.14 -13.49
CA LYS A 56 -13.54 -5.25 -12.82
C LYS A 56 -13.22 -5.76 -11.42
N ALA A 57 -11.98 -6.16 -11.20
CA ALA A 57 -11.48 -6.61 -9.90
C ALA A 57 -10.57 -5.54 -9.26
N GLY A 58 -10.56 -5.49 -7.93
CA GLY A 58 -9.65 -4.60 -7.16
C GLY A 58 -10.00 -3.11 -7.22
N VAL A 59 -11.27 -2.77 -7.51
CA VAL A 59 -11.77 -1.38 -7.55
C VAL A 59 -11.81 -0.78 -6.14
N SER A 60 -12.22 -1.57 -5.16
CA SER A 60 -12.18 -1.21 -3.74
C SER A 60 -10.96 -1.86 -3.09
N GLN A 61 -10.23 -1.09 -2.29
CA GLN A 61 -9.06 -1.53 -1.55
C GLN A 61 -9.15 -1.03 -0.11
N LEU A 62 -8.56 -1.78 0.82
CA LEU A 62 -8.44 -1.31 2.21
C LEU A 62 -7.51 -0.09 2.23
N LEU A 63 -7.99 1.01 2.81
CA LEU A 63 -7.19 2.23 2.94
C LEU A 63 -5.90 1.94 3.72
N ASP A 64 -4.77 2.41 3.19
CA ASP A 64 -3.45 2.16 3.78
C ASP A 64 -3.14 3.24 4.81
N ARG A 65 -3.15 2.84 6.08
CA ARG A 65 -3.07 3.72 7.25
C ARG A 65 -1.76 3.58 8.01
N THR A 66 -0.71 3.14 7.34
CA THR A 66 0.62 3.00 7.97
C THR A 66 1.11 4.33 8.57
N ASN A 67 0.91 5.43 7.84
CA ASN A 67 1.13 6.80 8.31
C ASN A 67 0.17 7.78 7.61
N TYR A 68 0.28 9.07 7.92
CA TYR A 68 -0.57 10.12 7.35
C TYR A 68 -0.42 10.25 5.82
N ILE A 69 0.82 10.28 5.33
CA ILE A 69 1.15 10.41 3.89
C ILE A 69 0.66 9.22 3.08
N SER A 70 0.79 8.00 3.61
CA SER A 70 0.29 6.78 3.00
C SER A 70 -1.20 6.87 2.71
N SER A 71 -1.98 7.41 3.65
CA SER A 71 -3.43 7.56 3.50
C SER A 71 -3.76 8.54 2.36
N LEU A 72 -3.11 9.71 2.36
CA LEU A 72 -3.31 10.73 1.32
C LEU A 72 -2.87 10.24 -0.07
N SER A 73 -1.72 9.58 -0.15
CA SER A 73 -1.23 8.97 -1.38
C SER A 73 -2.19 7.91 -1.92
N HIS A 74 -2.75 7.05 -1.05
CA HIS A 74 -3.71 6.05 -1.47
C HIS A 74 -4.99 6.69 -2.06
N LEU A 75 -5.46 7.80 -1.50
CA LEU A 75 -6.62 8.53 -2.04
C LEU A 75 -6.35 9.15 -3.43
N ARG A 76 -5.10 9.43 -3.78
CA ARG A 76 -4.70 10.02 -5.07
C ARG A 76 -4.12 9.00 -6.07
N ARG A 77 -4.22 7.71 -5.74
CA ARG A 77 -3.72 6.61 -6.56
C ARG A 77 -4.63 6.40 -7.77
N VAL A 78 -4.01 6.26 -8.94
CA VAL A 78 -4.64 5.91 -10.21
C VAL A 78 -4.15 4.52 -10.61
N VAL A 79 -5.08 3.61 -10.92
CA VAL A 79 -4.77 2.22 -11.26
C VAL A 79 -5.27 1.92 -12.66
N SER A 80 -4.36 1.50 -13.53
CA SER A 80 -4.70 1.00 -14.87
C SER A 80 -5.36 -0.38 -14.78
N PRO A 81 -6.43 -0.65 -15.58
CA PRO A 81 -7.11 -1.95 -15.60
C PRO A 81 -6.38 -3.03 -16.41
N LEU A 82 -5.21 -2.73 -16.98
CA LEU A 82 -4.42 -3.65 -17.80
C LEU A 82 -3.88 -4.84 -17.00
N SER A 83 -3.53 -5.91 -17.72
CA SER A 83 -2.94 -7.10 -17.12
C SER A 83 -1.57 -6.79 -16.51
N ARG A 84 -1.30 -7.34 -15.32
CA ARG A 84 -0.01 -7.17 -14.64
C ARG A 84 1.07 -8.12 -15.16
N SER A 85 0.66 -9.27 -15.69
CA SER A 85 1.57 -10.32 -16.16
C SER A 85 2.13 -10.02 -17.55
N GLN A 86 1.38 -9.31 -18.38
CA GLN A 86 1.81 -8.96 -19.73
C GLN A 86 2.70 -7.71 -19.69
N PRO A 87 3.79 -7.70 -20.47
CA PRO A 87 4.61 -6.51 -20.64
C PRO A 87 3.84 -5.51 -21.51
N HIS A 88 3.48 -4.37 -20.94
CA HIS A 88 2.84 -3.27 -21.65
C HIS A 88 3.81 -2.09 -21.69
N PHE A 89 4.83 -2.14 -22.56
CA PHE A 89 5.91 -1.14 -22.58
C PHE A 89 5.35 0.28 -22.77
N GLU A 90 4.63 0.52 -23.88
CA GLU A 90 4.06 1.84 -24.20
C GLU A 90 3.11 2.38 -23.14
N ALA A 91 2.34 1.52 -22.47
CA ALA A 91 1.40 1.95 -21.43
C ALA A 91 2.08 2.25 -20.09
N ARG A 92 3.23 1.62 -19.82
CA ARG A 92 3.99 1.79 -18.57
C ARG A 92 4.94 2.98 -18.63
N ASP A 93 5.38 3.35 -19.83
CA ASP A 93 6.31 4.46 -20.04
C ASP A 93 5.74 5.80 -19.56
N LEU A 94 6.66 6.69 -19.17
CA LEU A 94 6.32 8.04 -18.79
C LEU A 94 6.04 8.87 -20.04
N HIS A 95 4.77 8.94 -20.41
CA HIS A 95 4.29 9.81 -21.48
C HIS A 95 4.41 11.30 -21.12
N SER A 96 4.71 12.16 -22.11
CA SER A 96 4.87 13.62 -21.92
C SER A 96 3.62 14.30 -21.38
N THR A 97 2.43 13.88 -21.82
CA THR A 97 1.13 14.41 -21.36
C THR A 97 0.84 14.20 -19.88
N HIS A 98 1.64 13.37 -19.19
CA HIS A 98 1.57 13.23 -17.74
C HIS A 98 2.05 14.49 -16.98
N TRP A 99 2.78 15.40 -17.64
CA TRP A 99 3.29 16.63 -17.03
C TRP A 99 2.18 17.41 -16.31
N GLY A 100 2.40 17.71 -15.02
CA GLY A 100 1.42 18.41 -14.16
C GLY A 100 0.13 17.64 -13.85
N LYS A 101 -0.04 16.41 -14.37
CA LYS A 101 -1.24 15.58 -14.19
C LYS A 101 -0.96 14.34 -13.34
N ILE A 102 0.15 13.66 -13.61
CA ILE A 102 0.58 12.43 -12.94
C ILE A 102 2.02 12.62 -12.46
N CYS A 103 2.29 12.19 -11.23
CA CYS A 103 3.63 12.26 -10.65
C CYS A 103 4.60 11.34 -11.40
N PRO A 104 5.77 11.83 -11.83
CA PRO A 104 6.77 11.02 -12.53
C PRO A 104 7.48 10.02 -11.62
N ASN A 105 7.62 10.31 -10.32
CA ASN A 105 8.39 9.48 -9.39
C ASN A 105 7.52 8.57 -8.50
N GLU A 106 6.20 8.77 -8.43
CA GLU A 106 5.36 8.04 -7.49
C GLU A 106 4.70 6.81 -8.16
N THR A 107 5.51 5.80 -8.44
CA THR A 107 5.08 4.49 -8.96
C THR A 107 5.65 3.35 -8.09
N PRO A 108 4.88 2.29 -7.79
CA PRO A 108 5.41 1.16 -7.03
C PRO A 108 6.35 0.29 -7.88
N GLU A 109 7.33 -0.32 -7.22
CA GLU A 109 8.20 -1.32 -7.83
C GLU A 109 7.47 -2.63 -8.16
N GLY A 110 8.09 -3.46 -9.00
CA GLY A 110 7.60 -4.81 -9.34
C GLY A 110 6.58 -4.81 -10.49
N PRO A 111 5.67 -5.81 -10.55
CA PRO A 111 4.75 -5.99 -11.68
C PRO A 111 3.79 -4.82 -11.93
N ASN A 112 3.59 -3.96 -10.91
CA ASN A 112 2.71 -2.79 -10.98
C ASN A 112 3.42 -1.52 -11.49
N CYS A 113 4.71 -1.58 -11.78
CA CYS A 113 5.49 -0.44 -12.28
C CYS A 113 4.85 0.13 -13.55
N GLY A 114 4.55 1.43 -13.54
CA GLY A 114 3.89 2.14 -14.64
C GLY A 114 2.37 1.86 -14.77
N LEU A 115 1.82 0.83 -14.14
CA LEU A 115 0.37 0.55 -14.15
C LEU A 115 -0.36 1.23 -13.00
N VAL A 116 0.32 1.39 -11.87
CA VAL A 116 -0.17 2.16 -10.73
C VAL A 116 0.63 3.46 -10.67
N LYS A 117 -0.09 4.58 -10.77
CA LYS A 117 0.45 5.94 -10.76
C LYS A 117 -0.25 6.77 -9.69
N ASN A 118 0.21 7.99 -9.44
CA ASN A 118 -0.45 8.92 -8.52
C ASN A 118 -0.61 10.26 -9.20
N LEU A 119 -1.69 10.97 -8.89
CA LEU A 119 -1.94 12.32 -9.39
C LEU A 119 -0.83 13.30 -8.93
N ALA A 120 -0.47 14.25 -9.78
CA ALA A 120 0.38 15.40 -9.44
C ALA A 120 -0.36 16.38 -8.51
N MET A 121 0.31 17.24 -7.75
CA MET A 121 -0.33 18.01 -6.67
C MET A 121 -1.52 18.87 -7.14
N MET A 122 -1.39 19.61 -8.25
CA MET A 122 -2.43 20.54 -8.74
C MET A 122 -3.41 19.94 -9.76
N SER A 123 -3.36 18.63 -10.01
CA SER A 123 -4.27 18.00 -10.97
C SER A 123 -5.73 18.03 -10.51
N TYR A 124 -6.66 18.32 -11.41
CA TYR A 124 -8.11 18.31 -11.20
C TYR A 124 -8.80 17.30 -12.13
N ILE A 125 -9.82 16.59 -11.64
CA ILE A 125 -10.62 15.65 -12.45
C ILE A 125 -11.95 16.32 -12.81
N SER A 126 -12.30 16.38 -14.10
CA SER A 126 -13.58 16.96 -14.54
C SER A 126 -14.79 16.15 -14.03
N VAL A 127 -15.87 16.85 -13.69
CA VAL A 127 -17.16 16.25 -13.26
C VAL A 127 -18.20 16.20 -14.38
N GLY A 128 -17.95 16.90 -15.49
CA GLY A 128 -18.82 17.01 -16.66
C GLY A 128 -19.72 18.24 -16.60
N THR A 129 -20.21 18.66 -17.76
CA THR A 129 -21.20 19.73 -17.93
C THR A 129 -22.26 19.32 -18.96
N ASP A 130 -23.30 20.13 -19.12
CA ASP A 130 -24.41 19.87 -20.05
C ASP A 130 -23.97 20.02 -21.51
N GLU A 131 -24.00 18.92 -22.26
CA GLU A 131 -23.62 18.88 -23.68
C GLU A 131 -24.53 19.78 -24.53
N ASP A 132 -25.83 19.78 -24.25
CA ASP A 132 -26.83 20.53 -25.03
C ASP A 132 -26.65 22.05 -24.90
N ALA A 133 -26.19 22.52 -23.75
CA ALA A 133 -25.85 23.93 -23.55
C ALA A 133 -24.65 24.35 -24.42
N ILE A 134 -23.60 23.51 -24.47
CA ILE A 134 -22.40 23.77 -25.27
C ILE A 134 -22.71 23.70 -26.77
N GLU A 135 -23.48 22.70 -27.20
CA GLU A 135 -23.92 22.56 -28.59
C GLU A 135 -24.71 23.80 -29.07
N ARG A 136 -25.64 24.29 -28.25
CA ARG A 136 -26.39 25.52 -28.56
C ARG A 136 -25.48 26.74 -28.70
N ILE A 137 -24.41 26.85 -27.91
CA ILE A 137 -23.46 27.96 -27.99
C ILE A 137 -22.63 27.84 -29.28
N MET A 138 -22.18 26.64 -29.65
CA MET A 138 -21.44 26.42 -30.90
C MET A 138 -22.27 26.77 -32.13
N ILE A 139 -23.55 26.37 -32.16
CA ILE A 139 -24.48 26.72 -33.24
C ILE A 139 -24.71 28.24 -33.31
N LYS A 140 -24.80 28.91 -32.15
CA LYS A 140 -24.89 30.39 -32.09
C LYS A 140 -23.60 31.06 -32.58
N SER A 141 -22.45 30.41 -32.40
CA SER A 141 -21.15 30.83 -32.91
C SER A 141 -20.89 30.33 -34.34
N GLU A 142 -21.93 30.33 -35.19
CA GLU A 142 -21.82 30.08 -36.64
C GLU A 142 -21.32 28.68 -37.05
N THR A 143 -21.39 27.68 -36.16
CA THR A 143 -21.13 26.28 -36.54
C THR A 143 -22.33 25.74 -37.32
N GLU A 144 -22.11 25.31 -38.57
CA GLU A 144 -23.16 24.76 -39.42
C GLU A 144 -23.51 23.33 -38.99
N PRO A 145 -24.74 23.04 -38.55
CA PRO A 145 -25.12 21.69 -38.11
C PRO A 145 -25.01 20.66 -39.22
N ILE A 146 -24.57 19.44 -38.87
CA ILE A 146 -24.38 18.33 -39.82
C ILE A 146 -25.63 18.00 -40.65
N GLU A 147 -26.82 18.17 -40.07
CA GLU A 147 -28.11 17.92 -40.75
C GLU A 147 -28.30 18.79 -42.00
N LYS A 148 -27.85 20.05 -41.96
CA LYS A 148 -27.94 20.98 -43.09
C LYS A 148 -26.91 20.67 -44.19
N LEU A 149 -25.95 19.80 -43.89
CA LEU A 149 -24.83 19.49 -44.75
C LEU A 149 -25.00 18.16 -45.48
N LEU A 150 -25.99 17.33 -45.13
CA LEU A 150 -26.30 16.06 -45.81
C LEU A 150 -26.46 16.25 -47.33
N GLY A 151 -25.63 15.56 -48.12
CA GLY A 151 -25.67 15.58 -49.59
C GLY A 151 -24.69 16.50 -50.31
N LYS A 152 -23.98 17.41 -49.62
CA LYS A 152 -22.93 18.28 -50.22
C LYS A 152 -21.55 17.61 -50.12
N ARG A 153 -20.86 17.35 -51.24
CA ARG A 153 -19.47 16.80 -51.31
C ARG A 153 -18.44 17.92 -51.53
N GLY A 154 -17.28 17.83 -50.86
CA GLY A 154 -16.12 18.72 -51.02
C GLY A 154 -16.30 20.06 -50.30
N ARG A 155 -15.98 20.12 -49.00
CA ARG A 155 -16.31 21.27 -48.14
C ARG A 155 -15.05 22.00 -47.71
N ALA A 156 -15.15 23.33 -47.67
CA ALA A 156 -14.18 24.21 -47.05
C ALA A 156 -14.61 24.47 -45.60
N GLY A 157 -13.69 24.38 -44.65
CA GLY A 157 -13.96 24.54 -43.22
C GLY A 157 -13.41 23.38 -42.40
N ALA A 158 -13.44 23.54 -41.08
CA ALA A 158 -12.97 22.53 -40.13
C ALA A 158 -14.16 21.76 -39.51
N ASP A 159 -13.96 20.46 -39.31
CA ASP A 159 -14.94 19.60 -38.66
C ASP A 159 -14.96 19.87 -37.14
N VAL A 160 -16.15 20.06 -36.57
CA VAL A 160 -16.33 20.40 -35.15
C VAL A 160 -16.95 19.21 -34.41
N PHE A 161 -16.22 18.70 -33.42
CA PHE A 161 -16.60 17.56 -32.61
C PHE A 161 -16.93 17.99 -31.17
N LEU A 162 -17.95 17.36 -30.58
CA LEU A 162 -18.33 17.49 -29.17
C LEU A 162 -18.28 16.11 -28.51
N ASN A 163 -17.36 15.91 -27.57
CA ASN A 163 -17.13 14.60 -26.91
C ASN A 163 -17.01 13.45 -27.94
N GLY A 164 -16.35 13.71 -29.08
CA GLY A 164 -16.18 12.77 -30.19
C GLY A 164 -17.35 12.66 -31.18
N ARG A 165 -18.51 13.29 -30.92
CA ARG A 165 -19.62 13.38 -31.88
C ARG A 165 -19.41 14.54 -32.84
N LEU A 166 -19.44 14.28 -34.15
CA LEU A 166 -19.42 15.34 -35.17
C LEU A 166 -20.72 16.17 -35.09
N VAL A 167 -20.60 17.44 -34.71
CA VAL A 167 -21.73 18.37 -34.58
C VAL A 167 -21.96 19.11 -35.89
N GLY A 168 -20.88 19.54 -36.55
CA GLY A 168 -20.98 20.42 -37.70
C GLY A 168 -19.64 20.82 -38.30
N ILE A 169 -19.67 21.81 -39.18
CA ILE A 169 -18.49 22.39 -39.82
C ILE A 169 -18.45 23.89 -39.53
N HIS A 170 -17.26 24.42 -39.30
CA HIS A 170 -17.05 25.85 -39.13
C HIS A 170 -16.02 26.38 -40.13
N ASN A 171 -16.36 27.43 -40.87
CA ASN A 171 -15.51 27.98 -41.94
C ASN A 171 -14.21 28.62 -41.41
N ALA A 172 -14.24 29.22 -40.21
CA ALA A 172 -13.09 29.85 -39.56
C ALA A 172 -12.79 29.26 -38.16
N PRO A 173 -12.13 28.09 -38.07
CA PRO A 173 -11.93 27.37 -36.81
C PRO A 173 -11.19 28.17 -35.72
N GLN A 174 -10.17 28.94 -36.11
CA GLN A 174 -9.40 29.75 -35.15
C GLN A 174 -10.27 30.82 -34.46
N VAL A 175 -11.25 31.38 -35.19
CA VAL A 175 -12.21 32.34 -34.62
C VAL A 175 -13.14 31.65 -33.64
N LEU A 176 -13.63 30.45 -33.97
CA LEU A 176 -14.48 29.65 -33.09
C LEU A 176 -13.76 29.32 -31.77
N VAL A 177 -12.54 28.80 -31.84
CA VAL A 177 -11.74 28.42 -30.66
C VAL A 177 -11.49 29.63 -29.76
N LYS A 178 -11.08 30.76 -30.34
CA LYS A 178 -10.86 32.01 -29.60
C LYS A 178 -12.16 32.50 -28.94
N THR A 179 -13.27 32.44 -29.66
CA THR A 179 -14.59 32.86 -29.15
C THR A 179 -15.03 31.98 -27.98
N LEU A 180 -14.90 30.66 -28.09
CA LEU A 180 -15.27 29.74 -27.01
C LEU A 180 -14.38 29.91 -25.79
N ARG A 181 -13.06 30.08 -25.96
CA ARG A 181 -12.13 30.36 -24.86
C ARG A 181 -12.43 31.71 -24.19
N GLN A 182 -12.76 32.75 -24.95
CA GLN A 182 -13.15 34.05 -24.39
C GLN A 182 -14.46 33.96 -23.59
N LYS A 183 -15.47 33.26 -24.12
CA LYS A 183 -16.73 33.00 -23.41
C LYS A 183 -16.52 32.21 -22.13
N ARG A 184 -15.60 31.23 -22.12
CA ARG A 184 -15.18 30.51 -20.91
C ARG A 184 -14.54 31.46 -19.89
N ARG A 185 -13.61 32.31 -20.32
CA ARG A 185 -12.92 33.29 -19.45
C ARG A 185 -13.84 34.37 -18.91
N ALA A 186 -14.93 34.69 -19.62
CA ALA A 186 -15.99 35.60 -19.16
C ALA A 186 -17.04 34.92 -18.25
N GLY A 187 -16.96 33.60 -18.05
CA GLY A 187 -17.93 32.83 -17.26
C GLY A 187 -19.26 32.52 -17.96
N GLU A 188 -19.38 32.77 -19.27
CA GLU A 188 -20.57 32.41 -20.06
C GLU A 188 -20.65 30.89 -20.34
N ILE A 189 -19.48 30.24 -20.44
CA ILE A 189 -19.33 28.80 -20.60
C ILE A 189 -18.71 28.23 -19.32
N ASP A 190 -19.18 27.05 -18.90
CA ASP A 190 -18.62 26.36 -17.75
C ASP A 190 -17.11 26.11 -17.93
N GLY A 191 -16.33 26.36 -16.88
CA GLY A 191 -14.87 26.18 -16.88
C GLY A 191 -14.41 24.73 -17.08
N GLN A 192 -15.34 23.77 -17.20
CA GLN A 192 -15.04 22.38 -17.56
C GLN A 192 -14.91 22.14 -19.06
N THR A 193 -15.36 23.06 -19.90
CA THR A 193 -15.25 22.92 -21.35
C THR A 193 -13.83 23.27 -21.79
N ASN A 194 -13.19 22.34 -22.48
CA ASN A 194 -11.87 22.51 -23.09
C ASN A 194 -12.01 22.44 -24.62
N VAL A 195 -11.21 23.24 -25.33
CA VAL A 195 -11.29 23.37 -26.78
C VAL A 195 -9.89 23.29 -27.37
N ALA A 196 -9.72 22.38 -28.33
CA ALA A 196 -8.50 22.20 -29.09
C ALA A 196 -8.78 22.33 -30.59
N TYR A 197 -7.82 22.86 -31.33
CA TYR A 197 -7.83 22.94 -32.79
C TYR A 197 -6.60 22.26 -33.35
N TYR A 198 -6.81 21.25 -34.18
CA TYR A 198 -5.78 20.56 -34.93
C TYR A 198 -5.67 21.16 -36.32
N GLU A 199 -4.56 21.85 -36.58
CA GLU A 199 -4.31 22.49 -37.87
C GLU A 199 -4.08 21.44 -38.98
N ASP A 200 -3.41 20.32 -38.64
CA ASP A 200 -3.06 19.26 -39.60
C ASP A 200 -4.28 18.53 -40.17
N THR A 201 -5.28 18.24 -39.34
CA THR A 201 -6.50 17.54 -39.75
C THR A 201 -7.67 18.50 -40.04
N HIS A 202 -7.50 19.79 -39.76
CA HIS A 202 -8.58 20.79 -39.76
C HIS A 202 -9.77 20.36 -38.89
N GLU A 203 -9.51 19.98 -37.63
CA GLU A 203 -10.54 19.53 -36.69
C GLU A 203 -10.56 20.38 -35.41
N VAL A 204 -11.75 20.76 -34.94
CA VAL A 204 -11.97 21.40 -33.64
C VAL A 204 -12.59 20.39 -32.69
N GLN A 205 -11.87 20.03 -31.63
CA GLN A 205 -12.33 19.11 -30.59
C GLN A 205 -12.81 19.92 -29.37
N VAL A 206 -14.08 19.77 -29.01
CA VAL A 206 -14.68 20.37 -27.81
C VAL A 206 -15.00 19.26 -26.82
N ASN A 207 -14.34 19.28 -25.67
CA ASN A 207 -14.48 18.27 -24.62
C ASN A 207 -15.13 18.88 -23.37
N CYS A 208 -16.24 18.31 -22.96
CA CYS A 208 -17.03 18.77 -21.81
C CYS A 208 -17.48 17.60 -20.89
N ASP A 209 -16.96 16.40 -21.16
CA ASP A 209 -17.21 15.17 -20.41
C ASP A 209 -16.46 15.09 -19.06
N ALA A 210 -16.88 14.11 -18.25
CA ALA A 210 -16.35 13.83 -16.92
C ALA A 210 -15.20 12.82 -16.95
N GLY A 211 -14.23 12.96 -16.05
CA GLY A 211 -13.10 12.03 -15.90
C GLY A 211 -11.81 12.43 -16.60
N ARG A 212 -11.78 13.58 -17.28
CA ARG A 212 -10.54 14.16 -17.84
C ARG A 212 -9.68 14.72 -16.73
N VAL A 213 -8.37 14.52 -16.83
CA VAL A 213 -7.40 15.11 -15.90
C VAL A 213 -6.89 16.42 -16.48
N ARG A 214 -7.00 17.47 -15.68
CA ARG A 214 -6.73 18.86 -16.07
C ARG A 214 -5.74 19.49 -15.11
N ARG A 215 -5.02 20.51 -15.56
CA ARG A 215 -4.08 21.27 -14.73
C ARG A 215 -4.36 22.77 -14.82
N PRO A 216 -4.29 23.50 -13.72
CA PRO A 216 -4.48 24.94 -13.71
C PRO A 216 -3.21 25.64 -14.20
N VAL A 217 -3.37 26.64 -15.06
CA VAL A 217 -2.29 27.48 -15.59
C VAL A 217 -2.73 28.94 -15.62
N ILE A 218 -1.78 29.87 -15.53
CA ILE A 218 -2.06 31.32 -15.56
C ILE A 218 -2.16 31.75 -17.01
N VAL A 219 -3.20 32.50 -17.36
CA VAL A 219 -3.39 33.05 -18.70
C VAL A 219 -2.43 34.23 -18.93
N THR A 220 -1.78 34.28 -20.08
CA THR A 220 -0.92 35.40 -20.49
C THR A 220 -1.55 36.18 -21.64
N GLU A 221 -1.35 37.50 -21.67
CA GLU A 221 -1.76 38.38 -22.75
C GLU A 221 -0.62 39.36 -23.08
N LYS A 222 -0.15 39.35 -24.33
CA LYS A 222 0.87 40.29 -24.83
C LYS A 222 2.11 40.39 -23.90
N ASP A 223 2.79 39.26 -23.71
CA ASP A 223 4.00 39.14 -22.88
C ASP A 223 3.81 39.33 -21.37
N LYS A 224 2.58 39.52 -20.88
CA LYS A 224 2.32 39.73 -19.45
C LYS A 224 1.34 38.69 -18.90
N PRO A 225 1.56 38.18 -17.67
CA PRO A 225 0.56 37.36 -17.01
C PRO A 225 -0.66 38.24 -16.66
N ARG A 226 -1.85 37.68 -16.76
CA ARG A 226 -3.08 38.33 -16.26
C ARG A 226 -3.11 38.44 -14.74
N LEU A 227 -2.35 37.59 -14.07
CA LEU A 227 -2.17 37.66 -12.62
C LEU A 227 -1.23 38.82 -12.30
N THR A 228 -1.74 39.82 -11.57
CA THR A 228 -0.99 41.00 -11.14
C THR A 228 -0.73 40.95 -9.63
N ASP A 229 0.20 41.78 -9.14
CA ASP A 229 0.51 41.89 -7.71
C ASP A 229 -0.69 42.34 -6.88
N GLU A 230 -1.62 43.11 -7.47
CA GLU A 230 -2.87 43.50 -6.81
C GLU A 230 -3.75 42.28 -6.53
N HIS A 231 -3.94 41.41 -7.52
CA HIS A 231 -4.68 40.15 -7.33
C HIS A 231 -4.01 39.27 -6.27
N LEU A 232 -2.67 39.22 -6.24
CA LEU A 232 -1.93 38.47 -5.23
C LEU A 232 -2.19 39.02 -3.82
N ARG A 233 -2.20 40.35 -3.64
CA ARG A 233 -2.55 40.98 -2.35
C ARG A 233 -3.96 40.62 -1.92
N MET A 234 -4.94 40.71 -2.81
CA MET A 234 -6.33 40.33 -2.52
C MET A 234 -6.46 38.86 -2.08
N VAL A 235 -5.66 37.97 -2.65
CA VAL A 235 -5.62 36.55 -2.23
C VAL A 235 -4.96 36.38 -0.87
N VAL A 236 -3.88 37.11 -0.59
CA VAL A 236 -3.18 37.07 0.70
C VAL A 236 -4.04 37.65 1.83
N ASP A 237 -4.76 38.73 1.55
CA ASP A 237 -5.68 39.39 2.48
C ASP A 237 -6.98 38.59 2.70
N GLY A 238 -7.19 37.52 1.91
CA GLY A 238 -8.34 36.62 1.99
C GLY A 238 -9.62 37.17 1.36
N GLU A 239 -9.54 38.27 0.61
CA GLU A 239 -10.67 38.83 -0.13
C GLU A 239 -11.08 37.94 -1.30
N TRP A 240 -10.09 37.36 -2.00
CA TRP A 240 -10.29 36.46 -3.15
C TRP A 240 -9.82 35.05 -2.85
N GLY A 241 -10.62 34.07 -3.24
CA GLY A 241 -10.23 32.66 -3.29
C GLY A 241 -9.74 32.23 -4.68
N PHE A 242 -9.27 30.99 -4.77
CA PHE A 242 -8.87 30.40 -6.06
C PHE A 242 -10.04 30.34 -7.07
N GLN A 243 -11.28 30.20 -6.60
CA GLN A 243 -12.46 30.21 -7.46
C GLN A 243 -12.69 31.58 -8.11
N ASP A 244 -12.33 32.68 -7.43
CA ASP A 244 -12.49 34.02 -7.97
C ASP A 244 -11.47 34.29 -9.08
N LEU A 245 -10.26 33.74 -8.96
CA LEU A 245 -9.26 33.76 -10.04
C LEU A 245 -9.74 33.03 -11.31
N LEU A 246 -10.48 31.93 -11.15
CA LEU A 246 -11.10 31.21 -12.26
C LEU A 246 -12.25 32.01 -12.89
N ARG A 247 -13.14 32.58 -12.07
CA ARG A 247 -14.29 33.38 -12.53
C ARG A 247 -13.88 34.63 -13.30
N ASN A 248 -12.77 35.25 -12.89
CA ASN A 248 -12.21 36.42 -13.58
C ASN A 248 -11.33 36.05 -14.78
N GLY A 249 -11.20 34.76 -15.13
CA GLY A 249 -10.43 34.32 -16.30
C GLY A 249 -8.93 34.63 -16.21
N ILE A 250 -8.39 34.64 -14.99
CA ILE A 250 -6.95 34.83 -14.70
C ILE A 250 -6.23 33.48 -14.76
N VAL A 251 -6.85 32.46 -14.17
CA VAL A 251 -6.39 31.06 -14.21
C VAL A 251 -7.39 30.25 -15.02
N GLU A 252 -6.90 29.30 -15.82
CA GLU A 252 -7.77 28.33 -16.50
C GLU A 252 -7.26 26.90 -16.36
N PHE A 253 -8.19 25.94 -16.38
CA PHE A 253 -7.86 24.52 -16.38
C PHE A 253 -7.76 24.01 -17.81
N ILE A 254 -6.59 23.53 -18.19
CA ILE A 254 -6.34 22.90 -19.49
C ILE A 254 -6.31 21.38 -19.33
N ASP A 255 -6.94 20.66 -20.26
CA ASP A 255 -6.80 19.21 -20.39
C ASP A 255 -5.65 18.86 -21.34
N ALA A 256 -5.40 17.57 -21.56
CA ALA A 256 -4.31 17.14 -22.44
C ALA A 256 -4.54 17.53 -23.91
N GLU A 257 -5.80 17.70 -24.33
CA GLU A 257 -6.15 18.04 -25.71
C GLU A 257 -5.91 19.53 -25.99
N GLU A 258 -6.39 20.40 -25.11
CA GLU A 258 -6.21 21.85 -25.24
C GLU A 258 -4.75 22.28 -25.02
N GLU A 259 -3.99 21.50 -24.25
CA GLU A 259 -2.56 21.72 -24.03
C GLU A 259 -1.75 21.63 -25.32
N GLU A 260 -2.22 20.90 -26.34
CA GLU A 260 -1.52 20.82 -27.63
C GLU A 260 -1.54 22.14 -28.42
N ASN A 261 -2.42 23.07 -28.04
CA ASN A 261 -2.42 24.43 -28.57
C ASN A 261 -1.75 25.45 -27.64
N ALA A 262 -1.12 25.01 -26.54
CA ALA A 262 -0.60 25.88 -25.51
C ALA A 262 0.94 25.90 -25.53
N LEU A 263 1.51 27.10 -25.69
CA LEU A 263 2.90 27.37 -25.32
C LEU A 263 2.93 27.92 -23.89
N ILE A 264 3.51 27.16 -22.96
CA ILE A 264 3.50 27.48 -21.53
C ILE A 264 4.92 27.84 -21.08
N ALA A 265 5.11 29.06 -20.59
CA ALA A 265 6.37 29.49 -19.97
C ALA A 265 6.54 28.86 -18.59
N MET A 266 7.77 28.45 -18.26
CA MET A 266 8.10 27.83 -16.97
C MET A 266 8.29 28.88 -15.86
N TYR A 267 8.92 29.99 -16.20
CA TYR A 267 9.16 31.10 -15.30
C TYR A 267 8.68 32.41 -15.93
N SER A 268 8.44 33.44 -15.10
CA SER A 268 7.97 34.74 -15.59
C SER A 268 9.00 35.44 -16.48
N GLU A 269 10.29 35.13 -16.31
CA GLU A 269 11.39 35.65 -17.13
C GLU A 269 11.39 35.07 -18.56
N ASP A 270 10.77 33.90 -18.75
CA ASP A 270 10.73 33.21 -20.05
C ASP A 270 9.54 33.66 -20.94
N LEU A 271 8.75 34.64 -20.50
CA LEU A 271 7.57 35.10 -21.21
C LEU A 271 7.94 35.74 -22.56
N GLN A 272 7.29 35.25 -23.62
CA GLN A 272 7.43 35.75 -24.99
C GLN A 272 6.04 36.04 -25.61
N ALA A 273 6.02 36.73 -26.75
CA ALA A 273 4.77 37.29 -27.29
C ALA A 273 3.83 36.20 -27.81
N ASN A 274 4.40 35.05 -28.16
CA ASN A 274 3.69 33.83 -28.56
C ASN A 274 3.29 32.93 -27.37
N THR A 275 3.69 33.27 -26.14
CA THR A 275 3.37 32.48 -24.96
C THR A 275 1.88 32.62 -24.63
N THR A 276 1.22 31.48 -24.46
CA THR A 276 -0.23 31.41 -24.18
C THR A 276 -0.55 31.36 -22.69
N HIS A 277 0.34 30.75 -21.91
CA HIS A 277 0.15 30.52 -20.48
C HIS A 277 1.48 30.57 -19.72
N LEU A 278 1.38 30.72 -18.41
CA LEU A 278 2.49 30.65 -17.46
C LEU A 278 2.22 29.55 -16.43
N GLU A 279 3.24 28.75 -16.13
CA GLU A 279 3.21 27.73 -15.07
C GLU A 279 3.06 28.40 -13.70
N ILE A 280 2.21 27.85 -12.82
CA ILE A 280 1.98 28.45 -11.49
C ILE A 280 3.22 28.25 -10.63
N VAL A 281 3.61 26.99 -10.43
CA VAL A 281 4.85 26.61 -9.74
C VAL A 281 5.34 25.27 -10.31
N PRO A 282 6.57 25.17 -10.85
CA PRO A 282 7.11 23.93 -11.42
C PRO A 282 7.15 22.73 -10.48
N SER A 283 7.32 22.95 -9.17
CA SER A 283 7.37 21.88 -8.14
C SER A 283 6.09 21.05 -8.04
N THR A 284 4.97 21.56 -8.57
CA THR A 284 3.64 20.94 -8.49
C THR A 284 3.46 19.74 -9.42
N ILE A 285 4.45 19.49 -10.29
CA ILE A 285 4.55 18.26 -11.09
C ILE A 285 4.65 17.00 -10.23
N LEU A 286 5.22 17.11 -9.03
CA LEU A 286 5.39 15.99 -8.11
C LEU A 286 4.05 15.61 -7.46
N GLY A 287 3.98 14.36 -7.01
CA GLY A 287 2.90 13.85 -6.17
C GLY A 287 3.19 14.09 -4.70
N ILE A 288 2.22 13.78 -3.83
CA ILE A 288 2.30 14.04 -2.39
C ILE A 288 3.53 13.37 -1.76
N SER A 289 3.84 12.13 -2.12
CA SER A 289 4.96 11.42 -1.49
C SER A 289 6.31 11.89 -2.02
N ALA A 290 6.39 12.20 -3.31
CA ALA A 290 7.60 12.69 -3.96
C ALA A 290 7.94 14.13 -3.53
N ALA A 291 6.93 14.94 -3.24
CA ALA A 291 7.10 16.32 -2.77
C ALA A 291 7.77 16.43 -1.38
N LEU A 292 7.88 15.32 -0.64
CA LEU A 292 8.59 15.28 0.65
C LEU A 292 10.11 15.19 0.51
N ILE A 293 10.60 14.91 -0.70
CA ILE A 293 12.02 14.79 -1.00
C ILE A 293 12.60 16.21 -1.09
N PRO A 294 13.61 16.57 -0.30
CA PRO A 294 14.34 17.82 -0.48
C PRO A 294 15.31 17.68 -1.67
N PHE A 295 15.46 18.75 -2.47
CA PHE A 295 16.34 18.78 -3.64
C PHE A 295 16.24 17.54 -4.57
N PRO A 296 15.02 17.09 -4.96
CA PRO A 296 14.86 15.87 -5.76
C PRO A 296 15.54 15.96 -7.13
N GLU A 297 15.69 17.15 -7.69
CA GLU A 297 16.40 17.43 -8.95
C GLU A 297 17.90 17.12 -8.89
N ARG A 298 18.48 17.02 -7.68
CA ARG A 298 19.89 16.68 -7.45
C ARG A 298 20.11 15.19 -7.19
N ASN A 299 19.07 14.36 -7.34
CA ASN A 299 19.14 12.91 -7.18
C ASN A 299 18.91 12.21 -8.51
N GLN A 300 19.42 10.98 -8.61
CA GLN A 300 19.04 10.09 -9.71
C GLN A 300 17.55 9.71 -9.62
N SER A 301 16.83 9.73 -10.74
CA SER A 301 15.39 9.39 -10.81
C SER A 301 14.94 8.14 -10.02
N PRO A 302 15.59 6.95 -10.14
CA PRO A 302 15.18 5.77 -9.38
C PRO A 302 15.24 5.96 -7.86
N ARG A 303 16.14 6.81 -7.35
CA ARG A 303 16.25 7.11 -5.91
C ARG A 303 15.05 7.89 -5.41
N ASN A 304 14.56 8.82 -6.22
CA ASN A 304 13.33 9.54 -5.91
C ASN A 304 12.10 8.60 -5.92
N VAL A 305 12.06 7.64 -6.85
CA VAL A 305 11.00 6.61 -6.89
C VAL A 305 11.02 5.75 -5.62
N TYR A 306 12.20 5.29 -5.22
CA TYR A 306 12.38 4.51 -4.00
C TYR A 306 11.93 5.28 -2.77
N MET A 307 12.33 6.55 -2.64
CA MET A 307 11.88 7.36 -1.52
C MET A 307 10.36 7.56 -1.52
N ALA A 308 9.75 7.88 -2.67
CA ALA A 308 8.30 8.05 -2.75
C ALA A 308 7.54 6.78 -2.30
N GLY A 309 8.09 5.60 -2.53
CA GLY A 309 7.59 4.34 -1.99
C GLY A 309 7.85 4.17 -0.49
N MET A 310 9.06 4.49 -0.01
CA MET A 310 9.48 4.34 1.39
C MET A 310 8.76 5.32 2.33
N ALA A 311 8.42 6.52 1.86
CA ALA A 311 7.65 7.51 2.61
C ALA A 311 6.29 6.97 3.09
N LYS A 312 5.70 6.03 2.35
CA LYS A 312 4.43 5.37 2.71
C LYS A 312 4.62 4.26 3.74
N GLN A 313 5.84 3.76 3.87
CA GLN A 313 6.21 2.65 4.74
C GLN A 313 6.77 3.11 6.09
N SER A 314 7.06 4.41 6.23
CA SER A 314 7.63 4.96 7.45
C SER A 314 6.63 4.94 8.60
N VAL A 315 7.16 4.74 9.80
CA VAL A 315 6.38 4.77 11.05
C VAL A 315 6.22 6.22 11.48
N GLY A 316 4.98 6.65 11.67
CA GLY A 316 4.63 7.98 12.15
C GLY A 316 3.36 7.94 12.99
N VAL A 317 2.71 9.08 13.15
CA VAL A 317 1.38 9.15 13.79
C VAL A 317 0.31 9.25 12.70
N PRO A 318 -0.45 8.16 12.42
CA PRO A 318 -1.38 8.15 11.29
C PRO A 318 -2.62 9.05 11.52
N ALA A 319 -3.13 9.10 12.75
CA ALA A 319 -4.29 9.90 13.12
C ALA A 319 -4.23 10.24 14.62
N SER A 320 -4.79 11.38 15.04
CA SER A 320 -4.81 11.80 16.45
C SER A 320 -5.65 10.88 17.34
N ASN A 321 -6.73 10.31 16.80
CA ASN A 321 -7.63 9.40 17.51
C ASN A 321 -7.13 7.93 17.55
N PHE A 322 -5.84 7.69 17.28
CA PHE A 322 -5.28 6.34 17.21
C PHE A 322 -5.49 5.49 18.48
N ARG A 323 -5.59 6.15 19.64
CA ARG A 323 -5.85 5.48 20.92
C ARG A 323 -7.16 4.69 20.91
N PHE A 324 -8.23 5.29 20.38
CA PHE A 324 -9.58 4.70 20.33
C PHE A 324 -9.84 3.81 19.11
N ARG A 325 -8.89 3.77 18.17
CA ARG A 325 -9.07 3.05 16.90
C ARG A 325 -8.71 1.58 17.06
N ALA A 326 -9.54 0.74 16.43
CA ALA A 326 -9.35 -0.69 16.34
C ALA A 326 -8.89 -1.12 14.93
N ASP A 327 -7.78 -0.54 14.43
CA ASP A 327 -7.16 -1.00 13.18
C ASP A 327 -6.45 -2.36 13.41
N THR A 328 -6.45 -3.25 12.40
CA THR A 328 -5.89 -4.61 12.53
C THR A 328 -4.43 -4.62 12.96
N ARG A 329 -3.65 -3.70 12.41
CA ARG A 329 -2.26 -3.42 12.76
C ARG A 329 -2.05 -1.92 12.73
N SER A 330 -1.27 -1.40 13.67
CA SER A 330 -0.94 0.01 13.75
C SER A 330 0.47 0.19 14.31
N HIS A 331 1.13 1.25 13.89
CA HIS A 331 2.44 1.64 14.43
C HIS A 331 2.33 3.07 14.95
N PHE A 332 2.98 3.33 16.07
CA PHE A 332 3.04 4.65 16.70
C PHE A 332 4.51 5.00 16.93
N PHE A 333 4.91 6.17 16.45
CA PHE A 333 6.23 6.69 16.71
C PHE A 333 6.21 7.54 17.98
N HIS A 334 7.16 7.34 18.90
CA HIS A 334 7.10 7.98 20.23
C HIS A 334 7.38 9.49 20.17
N TYR A 335 8.47 9.86 19.49
CA TYR A 335 8.95 11.24 19.44
C TYR A 335 9.17 11.69 17.99
N PRO A 336 8.10 11.84 17.19
CA PRO A 336 8.23 12.34 15.82
C PRO A 336 8.70 13.79 15.84
N GLN A 337 9.58 14.16 14.91
CA GLN A 337 10.12 15.52 14.81
C GLN A 337 9.77 16.15 13.47
N VAL A 338 9.62 17.46 13.45
CA VAL A 338 9.53 18.24 12.22
C VAL A 338 10.89 18.22 11.52
N PRO A 339 10.98 17.99 10.20
CA PRO A 339 12.25 18.00 9.49
C PRO A 339 12.88 19.41 9.49
N MET A 340 14.19 19.51 9.73
CA MET A 340 14.91 20.79 9.67
C MET A 340 14.99 21.39 8.26
N VAL A 341 14.98 20.52 7.25
CA VAL A 341 14.95 20.89 5.84
C VAL A 341 13.60 20.49 5.28
N LYS A 342 12.81 21.46 4.84
CA LYS A 342 11.42 21.24 4.40
C LYS A 342 11.19 21.67 2.97
N THR A 343 10.08 21.24 2.40
CA THR A 343 9.56 21.78 1.13
C THR A 343 8.26 22.51 1.42
N ARG A 344 7.91 23.54 0.64
CA ARG A 344 6.64 24.28 0.81
C ARG A 344 5.41 23.38 0.68
N ALA A 345 5.52 22.31 -0.10
CA ALA A 345 4.48 21.31 -0.23
C ALA A 345 4.17 20.60 1.11
N MET A 346 5.17 20.42 1.99
CA MET A 346 4.94 19.82 3.32
C MET A 346 3.96 20.62 4.15
N ASP A 347 4.02 21.95 4.06
CA ASP A 347 3.14 22.86 4.79
C ASP A 347 1.71 22.72 4.27
N SER A 348 1.52 22.74 2.95
CA SER A 348 0.20 22.56 2.32
C SER A 348 -0.40 21.18 2.56
N ILE A 349 0.43 20.14 2.67
CA ILE A 349 -0.01 18.77 2.98
C ILE A 349 -0.37 18.63 4.47
N GLY A 350 0.16 19.48 5.35
CA GLY A 350 0.06 19.30 6.81
C GLY A 350 1.01 18.21 7.33
N TYR A 351 2.17 18.01 6.69
CA TYR A 351 3.15 17.00 7.12
C TYR A 351 3.85 17.39 8.43
N GLU A 352 4.09 18.69 8.65
CA GLU A 352 4.74 19.17 9.89
C GLU A 352 3.89 18.92 11.14
N GLU A 353 2.56 18.89 11.01
CA GLU A 353 1.66 18.55 12.11
C GLU A 353 1.73 17.06 12.49
N ARG A 354 2.08 16.19 11.53
CA ARG A 354 2.12 14.73 11.69
C ARG A 354 3.33 14.10 10.99
N PRO A 355 4.56 14.42 11.43
CA PRO A 355 5.75 13.94 10.76
C PRO A 355 5.97 12.43 11.05
N ALA A 356 6.75 11.79 10.18
CA ALA A 356 7.02 10.35 10.22
C ALA A 356 8.53 10.06 10.18
N GLY A 357 9.25 10.57 11.18
CA GLY A 357 10.70 10.41 11.33
C GLY A 357 11.30 11.32 12.39
N GLN A 358 12.63 11.35 12.44
CA GLN A 358 13.44 12.18 13.34
C GLN A 358 14.60 12.81 12.55
N ASN A 359 15.13 13.93 13.05
CA ASN A 359 16.40 14.48 12.57
C ASN A 359 17.53 13.75 13.29
N PHE A 360 18.48 13.22 12.53
CA PHE A 360 19.64 12.49 13.03
C PHE A 360 20.89 13.31 12.73
N VAL A 361 21.84 13.33 13.67
CA VAL A 361 23.20 13.76 13.38
C VAL A 361 23.94 12.60 12.73
N VAL A 362 24.38 12.79 11.49
CA VAL A 362 24.94 11.72 10.67
C VAL A 362 26.36 12.07 10.27
N ALA A 363 27.28 11.11 10.48
CA ALA A 363 28.65 11.21 10.00
C ALA A 363 28.91 10.17 8.89
N ILE A 364 29.66 10.58 7.86
CA ILE A 364 30.04 9.72 6.74
C ILE A 364 31.46 9.21 6.97
N LEU A 365 31.57 7.97 7.43
CA LEU A 365 32.81 7.33 7.87
C LEU A 365 32.66 5.80 7.78
N SER A 366 33.72 5.11 7.35
CA SER A 366 33.84 3.66 7.53
C SER A 366 34.25 3.36 8.97
N PHE A 367 33.47 2.56 9.68
CA PHE A 367 33.73 2.22 11.08
C PHE A 367 33.71 0.71 11.28
N GLU A 368 34.88 0.14 11.63
CA GLU A 368 35.10 -1.28 11.97
C GLU A 368 34.54 -2.33 10.99
N GLY A 369 34.15 -1.92 9.78
CA GLY A 369 33.55 -2.79 8.76
C GLY A 369 32.05 -3.08 8.96
N TYR A 370 31.42 -2.64 10.05
CA TYR A 370 30.02 -2.95 10.37
C TYR A 370 28.98 -2.11 9.60
N ASN A 371 29.41 -1.13 8.81
CA ASN A 371 28.54 -0.33 7.93
C ASN A 371 28.75 -0.59 6.44
N ILE A 372 29.37 -1.71 6.06
CA ILE A 372 29.53 -2.13 4.65
C ILE A 372 28.18 -2.67 4.10
N GLU A 373 27.96 -2.62 2.79
CA GLU A 373 26.75 -3.14 2.11
C GLU A 373 25.41 -2.67 2.72
N ASP A 374 25.17 -1.34 2.75
CA ASP A 374 23.94 -0.72 3.27
C ASP A 374 23.62 -0.98 4.75
N ALA A 375 24.59 -1.47 5.51
CA ALA A 375 24.49 -1.51 6.95
C ALA A 375 24.68 -0.10 7.55
N LEU A 376 23.95 0.17 8.63
CA LEU A 376 23.96 1.40 9.39
C LEU A 376 24.48 1.09 10.80
N ILE A 377 25.28 2.01 11.34
CA ILE A 377 25.71 1.93 12.74
C ILE A 377 24.96 3.01 13.51
N MET A 378 24.37 2.63 14.65
CA MET A 378 23.61 3.54 15.51
C MET A 378 24.25 3.72 16.89
N ASN A 379 24.08 4.91 17.45
CA ASN A 379 24.49 5.22 18.81
C ASN A 379 23.55 4.59 19.84
N LYS A 380 24.09 3.73 20.71
CA LYS A 380 23.36 3.04 21.77
C LYS A 380 22.70 4.02 22.74
N ALA A 381 23.42 5.05 23.18
CA ALA A 381 22.89 6.01 24.14
C ALA A 381 21.72 6.82 23.55
N SER A 382 21.78 7.14 22.26
CA SER A 382 20.66 7.82 21.59
C SER A 382 19.40 6.93 21.54
N ILE A 383 19.55 5.62 21.25
CA ILE A 383 18.44 4.65 21.29
C ILE A 383 17.87 4.52 22.70
N GLU A 384 18.72 4.44 23.72
CA GLU A 384 18.33 4.35 25.13
C GLU A 384 17.59 5.60 25.62
N ARG A 385 17.89 6.77 25.05
CA ARG A 385 17.19 8.05 25.31
C ARG A 385 15.89 8.22 24.52
N GLY A 386 15.59 7.36 23.55
CA GLY A 386 14.31 7.36 22.83
C GLY A 386 14.38 7.52 21.31
N LEU A 387 15.57 7.61 20.71
CA LEU A 387 15.75 7.67 19.26
C LEU A 387 15.15 6.41 18.61
N GLY A 388 14.30 6.58 17.60
CA GLY A 388 13.71 5.48 16.83
C GLY A 388 12.70 4.59 17.57
N ARG A 389 12.34 4.90 18.82
CA ARG A 389 11.37 4.09 19.58
C ARG A 389 9.97 4.21 18.97
N SER A 390 9.30 3.06 18.88
CA SER A 390 7.96 2.94 18.34
C SER A 390 7.15 1.91 19.13
N THR A 391 5.83 2.01 19.08
CA THR A 391 4.91 0.99 19.58
C THR A 391 4.20 0.34 18.40
N PHE A 392 4.17 -0.99 18.37
CA PHE A 392 3.32 -1.75 17.47
C PHE A 392 2.03 -2.11 18.21
N ALA A 393 0.87 -2.08 17.55
CA ALA A 393 -0.35 -2.59 18.15
C ALA A 393 -1.15 -3.43 17.16
N ARG A 394 -1.73 -4.50 17.67
CA ARG A 394 -2.55 -5.46 16.93
C ARG A 394 -3.89 -5.64 17.65
N VAL A 395 -4.96 -5.74 16.87
CA VAL A 395 -6.30 -6.06 17.39
C VAL A 395 -6.65 -7.50 17.09
N TYR A 396 -7.13 -8.19 18.13
CA TYR A 396 -7.75 -9.50 18.07
C TYR A 396 -9.25 -9.34 18.27
N GLU A 397 -10.06 -10.04 17.48
CA GLU A 397 -11.52 -9.94 17.58
C GLU A 397 -12.16 -11.32 17.62
N SER A 398 -13.23 -11.45 18.40
CA SER A 398 -14.07 -12.64 18.47
C SER A 398 -15.52 -12.26 18.66
N GLU A 399 -16.41 -13.03 18.04
CA GLU A 399 -17.86 -12.85 18.10
C GLU A 399 -18.51 -14.11 18.67
N GLU A 400 -19.56 -13.89 19.46
CA GLU A 400 -20.42 -14.90 20.07
C GLU A 400 -21.50 -15.31 19.07
N ARG A 401 -21.16 -16.21 18.14
CA ARG A 401 -22.03 -16.52 17.00
C ARG A 401 -23.18 -17.42 17.40
N LYS A 402 -24.38 -17.06 16.96
CA LYS A 402 -25.59 -17.89 17.02
C LYS A 402 -25.73 -18.70 15.74
N TYR A 403 -25.82 -20.02 15.88
CA TYR A 403 -25.99 -20.95 14.77
C TYR A 403 -27.49 -21.15 14.46
N PRO A 404 -27.85 -21.54 13.22
CA PRO A 404 -29.26 -21.75 12.83
C PRO A 404 -30.04 -22.76 13.69
N GLY A 405 -29.34 -23.66 14.39
CA GLY A 405 -29.94 -24.64 15.31
C GLY A 405 -30.20 -24.11 16.74
N GLY A 406 -30.07 -22.81 16.97
CA GLY A 406 -30.27 -22.19 18.29
C GLY A 406 -29.09 -22.35 19.26
N GLN A 407 -28.08 -23.14 18.90
CA GLN A 407 -26.83 -23.21 19.65
C GLN A 407 -26.01 -21.93 19.45
N GLU A 408 -25.20 -21.60 20.43
CA GLU A 408 -24.36 -20.39 20.44
C GLU A 408 -22.95 -20.69 20.94
N ASP A 409 -21.99 -19.96 20.39
CA ASP A 409 -20.69 -19.79 21.03
C ASP A 409 -20.88 -19.08 22.38
N ARG A 410 -20.01 -19.32 23.35
CA ARG A 410 -20.04 -18.61 24.64
C ARG A 410 -18.66 -18.10 25.02
N PHE A 411 -18.61 -16.87 25.50
CA PHE A 411 -17.43 -16.33 26.18
C PHE A 411 -17.46 -16.77 27.63
N GLU A 412 -16.54 -17.67 27.96
CA GLU A 412 -16.36 -18.24 29.29
C GLU A 412 -14.94 -18.80 29.39
N ILE A 413 -14.46 -19.01 30.60
CA ILE A 413 -13.21 -19.74 30.83
C ILE A 413 -13.46 -21.20 30.41
N PRO A 414 -12.73 -21.75 29.42
CA PRO A 414 -12.92 -23.14 29.02
C PRO A 414 -12.61 -24.10 30.18
N ASP A 415 -13.47 -25.08 30.41
CA ASP A 415 -13.24 -26.15 31.39
C ASP A 415 -12.34 -27.25 30.77
N ARG A 416 -11.65 -28.01 31.61
CA ARG A 416 -10.83 -29.19 31.24
C ARG A 416 -11.65 -30.28 30.55
N SER A 417 -12.96 -30.31 30.76
CA SER A 417 -13.90 -31.21 30.09
C SER A 417 -14.10 -30.89 28.60
N VAL A 418 -13.75 -29.68 28.16
CA VAL A 418 -13.95 -29.22 26.78
C VAL A 418 -12.96 -29.90 25.82
N ARG A 419 -13.45 -30.35 24.67
CA ARG A 419 -12.60 -30.99 23.66
C ARG A 419 -11.61 -30.00 23.07
N GLY A 420 -10.33 -30.32 23.16
CA GLY A 420 -9.24 -29.46 22.67
C GLY A 420 -8.76 -28.42 23.67
N TYR A 421 -9.03 -28.62 24.96
CA TYR A 421 -8.50 -27.81 26.06
C TYR A 421 -6.97 -27.63 25.94
N ARG A 422 -6.50 -26.40 26.10
CA ARG A 422 -5.07 -26.05 26.07
C ARG A 422 -4.44 -26.26 27.46
N ALA A 423 -3.14 -25.99 27.58
CA ALA A 423 -2.52 -25.96 28.90
C ALA A 423 -3.25 -24.96 29.82
N SER A 424 -3.46 -25.33 31.09
CA SER A 424 -4.18 -24.47 32.04
C SER A 424 -3.52 -23.11 32.23
N GLU A 425 -2.20 -23.04 32.06
CA GLU A 425 -1.41 -21.80 32.12
C GLU A 425 -1.82 -20.78 31.04
N SER A 426 -2.28 -21.23 29.87
CA SER A 426 -2.69 -20.34 28.78
C SER A 426 -3.94 -19.51 29.12
N TYR A 427 -4.73 -19.95 30.10
CA TYR A 427 -5.98 -19.30 30.53
C TYR A 427 -5.78 -18.42 31.78
N ARG A 428 -4.57 -18.35 32.35
CA ARG A 428 -4.28 -17.70 33.64
C ARG A 428 -4.63 -16.21 33.70
N ASN A 429 -4.65 -15.54 32.54
CA ASN A 429 -4.86 -14.10 32.42
C ASN A 429 -6.33 -13.72 32.17
N LEU A 430 -7.25 -14.70 32.06
CA LEU A 430 -8.67 -14.41 31.83
C LEU A 430 -9.37 -13.99 33.13
N GLY A 431 -10.25 -13.00 33.02
CA GLY A 431 -11.21 -12.64 34.05
C GLY A 431 -12.36 -13.66 34.14
N GLU A 432 -13.29 -13.41 35.07
CA GLU A 432 -14.44 -14.29 35.34
C GLU A 432 -15.36 -14.48 34.12
N ASP A 433 -15.43 -13.50 33.22
CA ASP A 433 -16.21 -13.54 31.99
C ASP A 433 -15.46 -14.21 30.81
N GLY A 434 -14.27 -14.75 31.06
CA GLY A 434 -13.44 -15.39 30.05
C GLY A 434 -12.72 -14.40 29.12
N ILE A 435 -12.66 -13.11 29.47
CA ILE A 435 -11.99 -12.08 28.69
C ILE A 435 -10.80 -11.52 29.49
N ILE A 436 -9.70 -11.22 28.82
CA ILE A 436 -8.51 -10.65 29.46
C ILE A 436 -8.73 -9.21 29.92
N GLU A 437 -8.10 -8.81 31.03
CA GLU A 437 -8.11 -7.45 31.54
C GLU A 437 -7.07 -6.54 30.85
N THR A 438 -7.23 -5.23 30.99
CA THR A 438 -6.25 -4.25 30.47
C THR A 438 -4.95 -4.23 31.28
N GLU A 439 -3.85 -3.80 30.67
CA GLU A 439 -2.52 -3.68 31.28
C GLU A 439 -1.90 -5.01 31.75
N VAL A 440 -2.42 -6.14 31.24
CA VAL A 440 -1.84 -7.47 31.45
C VAL A 440 -0.78 -7.76 30.39
N GLU A 441 0.38 -8.25 30.81
CA GLU A 441 1.43 -8.76 29.93
C GLU A 441 1.04 -10.13 29.37
N VAL A 442 1.20 -10.27 28.05
CA VAL A 442 0.83 -11.48 27.31
C VAL A 442 1.96 -11.95 26.41
N LEU A 443 2.13 -13.26 26.35
CA LEU A 443 3.10 -13.92 25.50
C LEU A 443 2.38 -14.78 24.44
N GLY A 444 3.12 -15.18 23.41
CA GLY A 444 2.60 -16.06 22.36
C GLY A 444 2.00 -17.34 22.95
N GLY A 445 0.74 -17.62 22.61
CA GLY A 445 -0.01 -18.77 23.14
C GLY A 445 -0.97 -18.43 24.29
N ASP A 446 -0.79 -17.31 24.99
CA ASP A 446 -1.72 -16.85 26.02
C ASP A 446 -3.08 -16.51 25.39
N VAL A 447 -4.16 -16.94 26.05
CA VAL A 447 -5.53 -16.74 25.59
C VAL A 447 -6.01 -15.34 25.99
N LEU A 448 -6.51 -14.60 25.01
CA LEU A 448 -7.07 -13.25 25.19
C LEU A 448 -8.58 -13.29 25.39
N ILE A 449 -9.26 -14.18 24.66
CA ILE A 449 -10.71 -14.34 24.68
C ILE A 449 -11.01 -15.84 24.75
N GLY A 450 -11.39 -16.32 25.93
CA GLY A 450 -11.90 -17.67 26.17
C GLY A 450 -13.21 -17.85 25.42
N ARG A 451 -13.26 -18.86 24.54
CA ARG A 451 -14.47 -19.17 23.79
C ARG A 451 -14.69 -20.67 23.69
N THR A 452 -15.90 -21.08 24.02
CA THR A 452 -16.39 -22.44 23.80
C THR A 452 -17.42 -22.42 22.67
N SER A 453 -17.33 -23.37 21.75
CA SER A 453 -18.26 -23.55 20.64
C SER A 453 -18.99 -24.89 20.73
N PRO A 454 -20.24 -24.97 20.27
CA PRO A 454 -20.94 -26.25 20.17
C PRO A 454 -20.28 -27.18 19.13
N PRO A 455 -20.49 -28.50 19.21
CA PRO A 455 -19.98 -29.45 18.22
C PRO A 455 -20.62 -29.22 16.84
N ARG A 456 -19.81 -29.38 15.77
CA ARG A 456 -20.25 -29.13 14.39
C ARG A 456 -21.21 -30.21 13.84
N PHE A 457 -21.07 -31.43 14.35
CA PHE A 457 -21.94 -32.56 14.05
C PHE A 457 -22.53 -33.03 15.37
N LEU A 458 -23.85 -33.12 15.44
CA LEU A 458 -24.51 -33.89 16.50
C LEU A 458 -24.25 -35.36 16.16
N GLU A 459 -23.47 -36.06 16.98
CA GLU A 459 -23.35 -37.51 16.85
C GLU A 459 -24.71 -38.15 17.12
N GLU A 460 -25.08 -39.18 16.36
CA GLU A 460 -26.20 -40.05 16.71
C GLU A 460 -25.86 -40.72 18.04
N TYR A 461 -26.71 -40.50 19.04
CA TYR A 461 -26.52 -41.01 20.39
C TYR A 461 -26.29 -42.53 20.40
N SER A 462 -25.14 -42.99 20.89
CA SER A 462 -25.04 -44.33 21.48
C SER A 462 -25.70 -44.28 22.86
N GLU A 463 -26.67 -45.15 23.13
CA GLU A 463 -27.53 -45.19 24.35
C GLU A 463 -26.80 -45.24 25.71
N PHE A 464 -25.45 -45.28 25.75
CA PHE A 464 -24.66 -45.54 26.96
C PHE A 464 -23.71 -44.41 27.41
N GLU A 465 -23.61 -43.26 26.73
CA GLU A 465 -22.76 -42.15 27.20
C GLU A 465 -23.56 -41.04 27.90
N ILE A 466 -23.22 -40.79 29.17
CA ILE A 466 -23.83 -39.76 30.01
C ILE A 466 -23.56 -38.36 29.44
N ALA A 467 -24.64 -37.57 29.40
CA ALA A 467 -24.73 -36.23 28.87
C ALA A 467 -23.68 -35.24 29.42
N SER A 468 -22.70 -34.91 28.59
CA SER A 468 -22.24 -33.54 28.47
C SER A 468 -22.11 -33.23 26.99
N PRO A 469 -22.77 -32.18 26.48
CA PRO A 469 -22.52 -31.76 25.10
C PRO A 469 -21.04 -31.41 25.02
N ASN A 470 -20.26 -32.24 24.31
CA ASN A 470 -18.83 -32.05 24.14
C ASN A 470 -18.58 -30.76 23.34
N ARG A 471 -18.62 -29.62 24.02
CA ARG A 471 -18.22 -28.32 23.49
C ARG A 471 -16.76 -28.39 23.09
N ARG A 472 -16.38 -27.54 22.15
CA ARG A 472 -15.04 -27.43 21.61
C ARG A 472 -14.42 -26.10 22.02
N GLU A 473 -13.13 -26.15 22.31
CA GLU A 473 -12.33 -24.95 22.54
C GLU A 473 -12.05 -24.22 21.22
N THR A 474 -12.43 -22.94 21.14
CA THR A 474 -12.24 -22.09 19.95
C THR A 474 -11.73 -20.70 20.33
N SER A 475 -11.05 -20.59 21.48
CA SER A 475 -10.55 -19.35 22.04
C SER A 475 -9.53 -18.64 21.14
N ILE A 476 -9.47 -17.31 21.25
CA ILE A 476 -8.48 -16.49 20.54
C ILE A 476 -7.28 -16.26 21.44
N ALA A 477 -6.10 -16.60 20.93
CA ALA A 477 -4.82 -16.41 21.61
C ALA A 477 -3.89 -15.47 20.84
N VAL A 478 -2.90 -14.95 21.55
CA VAL A 478 -1.78 -14.20 20.98
C VAL A 478 -1.05 -15.08 19.98
N ARG A 479 -0.61 -14.47 18.88
CA ARG A 479 0.10 -15.19 17.81
C ARG A 479 1.44 -15.73 18.31
N HIS A 480 1.87 -16.85 17.72
CA HIS A 480 3.17 -17.43 18.02
C HIS A 480 4.31 -16.42 17.74
N GLY A 481 5.17 -16.23 18.73
CA GLY A 481 6.31 -15.32 18.67
C GLY A 481 5.96 -13.83 18.68
N GLU A 482 4.73 -13.45 19.03
CA GLU A 482 4.37 -12.08 19.39
C GLU A 482 4.23 -11.98 20.91
N ALA A 483 4.49 -10.80 21.47
CA ALA A 483 4.34 -10.48 22.88
C ALA A 483 3.81 -9.04 23.01
N GLY A 484 3.35 -8.66 24.20
CA GLY A 484 2.96 -7.28 24.46
C GLY A 484 2.11 -7.13 25.71
N VAL A 485 1.50 -5.95 25.85
CA VAL A 485 0.61 -5.57 26.94
C VAL A 485 -0.76 -5.28 26.35
N VAL A 486 -1.84 -5.72 27.02
CA VAL A 486 -3.20 -5.37 26.61
C VAL A 486 -3.45 -3.88 26.82
N ASP A 487 -3.74 -3.15 25.75
CA ASP A 487 -3.99 -1.69 25.75
C ASP A 487 -5.45 -1.36 26.04
N SER A 488 -6.39 -2.04 25.36
CA SER A 488 -7.81 -1.77 25.49
C SER A 488 -8.66 -2.98 25.11
N VAL A 489 -9.73 -3.21 25.86
CA VAL A 489 -10.75 -4.23 25.57
C VAL A 489 -12.06 -3.52 25.24
N ILE A 490 -12.63 -3.81 24.09
CA ILE A 490 -13.84 -3.19 23.57
C ILE A 490 -14.92 -4.28 23.48
N LEU A 491 -15.99 -4.10 24.24
CA LEU A 491 -17.18 -4.95 24.21
C LEU A 491 -18.29 -4.20 23.48
N THR A 492 -18.90 -4.82 22.48
CA THR A 492 -20.00 -4.25 21.71
C THR A 492 -20.91 -5.36 21.22
N GLU A 493 -22.06 -5.01 20.63
CA GLU A 493 -22.90 -5.94 19.89
C GLU A 493 -22.79 -5.67 18.39
N THR A 494 -22.93 -6.74 17.59
CA THR A 494 -23.07 -6.63 16.14
C THR A 494 -24.50 -6.24 15.77
N ILE A 495 -24.71 -5.91 14.49
CA ILE A 495 -26.05 -5.61 13.96
C ILE A 495 -27.01 -6.80 14.14
N ASP A 496 -26.48 -8.02 14.17
CA ASP A 496 -27.24 -9.26 14.37
C ASP A 496 -27.55 -9.55 15.86
N GLY A 497 -27.11 -8.67 16.77
CA GLY A 497 -27.31 -8.84 18.22
C GLY A 497 -26.39 -9.89 18.85
N ASN A 498 -25.25 -10.20 18.21
CA ASN A 498 -24.21 -11.06 18.78
C ASN A 498 -23.19 -10.21 19.54
N ARG A 499 -22.74 -10.69 20.71
CA ARG A 499 -21.67 -10.03 21.48
C ARG A 499 -20.35 -10.13 20.71
N LEU A 500 -19.66 -9.00 20.56
CA LEU A 500 -18.38 -8.85 19.87
C LEU A 500 -17.35 -8.26 20.84
N VAL A 501 -16.22 -8.93 20.96
CA VAL A 501 -15.09 -8.53 21.80
C VAL A 501 -13.90 -8.21 20.90
N LYS A 502 -13.28 -7.05 21.12
CA LYS A 502 -12.02 -6.67 20.47
C LYS A 502 -10.97 -6.35 21.54
N VAL A 503 -9.87 -7.08 21.51
CA VAL A 503 -8.73 -6.89 22.41
C VAL A 503 -7.58 -6.31 21.61
N LYS A 504 -7.11 -5.13 22.00
CA LYS A 504 -5.94 -4.46 21.41
C LYS A 504 -4.73 -4.73 22.28
N VAL A 505 -3.69 -5.32 21.69
CA VAL A 505 -2.41 -5.61 22.35
C VAL A 505 -1.34 -4.70 21.74
N ARG A 506 -0.57 -4.01 22.59
CA ARG A 506 0.53 -3.13 22.20
C ARG A 506 1.88 -3.73 22.60
N ASP A 507 2.87 -3.54 21.75
CA ASP A 507 4.23 -4.05 21.93
C ASP A 507 5.24 -2.91 21.75
N LEU A 508 6.18 -2.79 22.68
CA LEU A 508 7.21 -1.77 22.65
C LEU A 508 8.35 -2.21 21.72
N ARG A 509 8.54 -1.48 20.63
CA ARG A 509 9.54 -1.74 19.61
C ARG A 509 10.71 -0.75 19.73
N ILE A 510 11.68 -1.11 20.56
CA ILE A 510 12.97 -0.43 20.63
C ILE A 510 13.79 -0.82 19.38
N PRO A 511 14.49 0.11 18.72
CA PRO A 511 15.38 -0.23 17.60
C PRO A 511 16.39 -1.31 17.96
N GLU A 512 16.46 -2.36 17.14
CA GLU A 512 17.37 -3.49 17.32
C GLU A 512 18.08 -3.84 16.00
N LEU A 513 19.10 -4.70 16.09
CA LEU A 513 19.85 -5.16 14.91
C LEU A 513 18.89 -5.83 13.91
N GLY A 514 18.93 -5.42 12.64
CA GLY A 514 17.99 -5.93 11.63
C GLY A 514 16.83 -4.99 11.31
N ASP A 515 16.55 -3.98 12.13
CA ASP A 515 15.53 -2.98 11.82
C ASP A 515 15.95 -2.09 10.64
N LYS A 516 14.96 -1.72 9.82
CA LYS A 516 15.19 -0.92 8.60
C LYS A 516 14.94 0.56 8.82
N TYR A 517 15.89 1.36 8.36
CA TYR A 517 15.81 2.82 8.29
C TYR A 517 16.05 3.30 6.87
N ALA A 518 15.50 4.45 6.53
CA ALA A 518 15.71 5.07 5.24
C ALA A 518 15.84 6.60 5.36
N SER A 519 16.71 7.18 4.53
CA SER A 519 16.74 8.63 4.32
C SER A 519 15.66 9.07 3.34
N ARG A 520 15.47 10.38 3.20
CA ARG A 520 14.61 10.98 2.18
C ARG A 520 15.15 10.93 0.75
N HIS A 521 16.25 10.20 0.52
CA HIS A 521 16.92 10.11 -0.77
C HIS A 521 16.99 8.66 -1.30
N GLY A 522 16.12 7.78 -0.80
CA GLY A 522 16.07 6.38 -1.25
C GLY A 522 17.26 5.55 -0.77
N GLN A 523 17.98 6.02 0.25
CA GLN A 523 19.05 5.31 0.92
C GLN A 523 18.46 4.50 2.08
N LYS A 524 18.07 3.26 1.79
CA LYS A 524 17.64 2.28 2.81
C LYS A 524 18.86 1.57 3.40
N GLY A 525 18.78 1.25 4.68
CA GLY A 525 19.78 0.45 5.36
C GLY A 525 19.21 -0.29 6.55
N VAL A 526 19.96 -1.28 7.01
CA VAL A 526 19.64 -2.10 8.17
C VAL A 526 20.60 -1.75 9.30
N ILE A 527 20.14 -1.71 10.55
CA ILE A 527 21.06 -1.57 11.68
C ILE A 527 21.97 -2.81 11.74
N GLY A 528 23.25 -2.62 11.42
CA GLY A 528 24.27 -3.67 11.42
C GLY A 528 24.98 -3.79 12.76
N TYR A 529 25.20 -2.66 13.43
CA TYR A 529 25.84 -2.64 14.75
C TYR A 529 25.37 -1.44 15.58
N ILE A 530 25.29 -1.63 16.90
CA ILE A 530 24.90 -0.61 17.87
C ILE A 530 26.10 -0.36 18.77
N VAL A 531 26.68 0.83 18.67
CA VAL A 531 27.95 1.19 19.33
C VAL A 531 27.66 2.03 20.58
N PRO A 532 28.31 1.75 21.72
CA PRO A 532 28.25 2.63 22.90
C PRO A 532 28.73 4.06 22.59
N GLN A 533 28.15 5.07 23.24
CA GLN A 533 28.47 6.48 22.93
C GLN A 533 29.96 6.80 23.13
N GLN A 534 30.62 6.18 24.10
CA GLN A 534 32.03 6.42 24.41
C GLN A 534 33.00 5.94 23.31
N ASP A 535 32.61 4.95 22.52
CA ASP A 535 33.48 4.36 21.49
C ASP A 535 33.31 5.08 20.13
N LEU A 536 32.25 5.86 19.98
CA LEU A 536 31.96 6.61 18.77
C LEU A 536 32.93 7.79 18.59
N PRO A 537 33.26 8.13 17.34
CA PRO A 537 34.05 9.31 17.07
C PRO A 537 33.24 10.57 17.39
N PHE A 538 33.91 11.61 17.90
CA PHE A 538 33.29 12.87 18.31
C PHE A 538 34.05 14.08 17.75
N THR A 539 33.36 15.20 17.58
CA THR A 539 33.93 16.45 17.05
C THR A 539 34.67 17.25 18.14
N GLU A 540 35.43 18.28 17.77
CA GLU A 540 36.09 19.21 18.71
C GLU A 540 35.10 19.85 19.71
N ASP A 541 33.86 20.08 19.27
CA ASP A 541 32.78 20.64 20.08
C ASP A 541 32.03 19.58 20.94
N GLY A 542 32.45 18.32 20.88
CA GLY A 542 31.83 17.21 21.62
C GLY A 542 30.55 16.65 20.99
N VAL A 543 30.29 16.94 19.71
CA VAL A 543 29.16 16.36 18.99
C VAL A 543 29.47 14.89 18.66
N VAL A 544 28.60 14.00 19.11
CA VAL A 544 28.65 12.57 18.81
C VAL A 544 27.55 12.25 17.79
N PRO A 545 27.84 11.56 16.68
CA PRO A 545 26.83 11.21 15.69
C PRO A 545 25.83 10.17 16.24
N ASP A 546 24.59 10.26 15.78
CA ASP A 546 23.55 9.27 16.06
C ASP A 546 23.63 8.07 15.12
N LEU A 547 24.07 8.32 13.88
CA LEU A 547 24.12 7.35 12.80
C LEU A 547 25.43 7.51 12.02
N LEU A 548 26.11 6.40 11.72
CA LEU A 548 27.25 6.39 10.78
C LEU A 548 26.83 5.71 9.48
N ILE A 549 27.13 6.37 8.36
CA ILE A 549 26.92 5.84 7.01
C ILE A 549 28.28 5.63 6.35
N ASN A 550 28.38 4.55 5.58
CA ASN A 550 29.59 4.26 4.84
C ASN A 550 29.76 5.19 3.62
N PRO A 551 30.95 5.78 3.42
CA PRO A 551 31.23 6.67 2.30
C PRO A 551 31.00 6.04 0.91
N HIS A 552 31.14 4.72 0.75
CA HIS A 552 30.97 4.04 -0.54
C HIS A 552 29.51 4.08 -1.05
N ALA A 553 28.55 4.37 -0.17
CA ALA A 553 27.13 4.46 -0.51
C ALA A 553 26.80 5.70 -1.37
N ILE A 554 27.59 6.78 -1.30
CA ILE A 554 27.25 8.06 -1.94
C ILE A 554 27.66 8.09 -3.43
N PRO A 555 28.92 7.78 -3.82
CA PRO A 555 29.35 7.90 -5.22
C PRO A 555 28.61 6.95 -6.16
N SER A 556 28.35 5.72 -5.71
CA SER A 556 27.67 4.69 -6.50
C SER A 556 26.20 5.00 -6.76
N ARG A 557 25.55 5.79 -5.89
CA ARG A 557 24.12 6.08 -5.94
C ARG A 557 23.78 7.47 -6.45
N MET A 558 24.78 8.35 -6.53
CA MET A 558 24.66 9.71 -7.02
C MET A 558 23.54 10.50 -6.30
N THR A 559 23.40 10.28 -4.99
CA THR A 559 22.41 10.97 -4.13
C THR A 559 22.99 12.25 -3.56
N ILE A 560 23.32 13.21 -4.42
CA ILE A 560 23.91 14.50 -4.02
C ILE A 560 22.93 15.30 -3.16
N GLY A 561 21.61 15.18 -3.42
CA GLY A 561 20.59 15.79 -2.59
C GLY A 561 20.71 15.40 -1.11
N GLN A 562 21.18 14.19 -0.78
CA GLN A 562 21.41 13.76 0.61
C GLN A 562 22.49 14.59 1.29
N ILE A 563 23.58 14.87 0.58
CA ILE A 563 24.68 15.69 1.07
C ILE A 563 24.20 17.13 1.26
N LEU A 564 23.43 17.66 0.30
CA LEU A 564 22.84 19.00 0.42
C LEU A 564 21.84 19.10 1.58
N GLU A 565 21.01 18.07 1.81
CA GLU A 565 20.12 18.02 2.98
C GLU A 565 20.93 18.06 4.28
N MET A 566 22.03 17.30 4.37
CA MET A 566 22.92 17.29 5.54
C MET A 566 23.55 18.66 5.82
N VAL A 567 24.01 19.36 4.78
CA VAL A 567 24.55 20.73 4.87
C VAL A 567 23.46 21.71 5.28
N ALA A 568 22.29 21.66 4.62
CA ALA A 568 21.16 22.54 4.90
C ALA A 568 20.61 22.33 6.31
N GLY A 569 20.51 21.09 6.78
CA GLY A 569 20.08 20.77 8.14
C GLY A 569 21.05 21.34 9.17
N LYS A 570 22.36 21.19 8.95
CA LYS A 570 23.39 21.76 9.81
C LYS A 570 23.36 23.29 9.84
N ALA A 571 23.28 23.93 8.67
CA ALA A 571 23.16 25.38 8.56
C ALA A 571 21.87 25.88 9.24
N GLY A 572 20.76 25.17 9.07
CA GLY A 572 19.48 25.50 9.71
C GLY A 572 19.50 25.35 11.23
N CYS A 573 20.17 24.31 11.75
CA CYS A 573 20.38 24.16 13.20
C CYS A 573 21.21 25.32 13.78
N MET A 574 22.27 25.74 13.11
CA MET A 574 23.14 26.83 13.58
C MET A 574 22.46 28.20 13.49
N ALA A 575 21.72 28.44 12.41
CA ALA A 575 20.98 29.69 12.20
C ALA A 575 19.65 29.75 12.98
N GLY A 576 19.19 28.64 13.58
CA GLY A 576 17.89 28.56 14.27
C GLY A 576 16.68 28.69 13.33
N LYS A 577 16.83 28.35 12.05
CA LYS A 577 15.78 28.49 11.02
C LYS A 577 15.71 27.25 10.13
N GLN A 578 14.50 26.73 9.90
CA GLN A 578 14.28 25.68 8.91
C GLN A 578 14.64 26.17 7.50
N GLN A 579 15.26 25.30 6.71
CA GLN A 579 15.70 25.61 5.35
C GLN A 579 14.67 25.12 4.33
N ASP A 580 14.42 25.94 3.29
CA ASP A 580 13.54 25.59 2.17
C ASP A 580 14.34 24.85 1.09
N ALA A 581 13.98 23.60 0.84
CA ALA A 581 14.56 22.73 -0.18
C ALA A 581 13.54 22.29 -1.22
N THR A 582 12.51 23.13 -1.45
CA THR A 582 11.54 22.93 -2.53
C THR A 582 12.26 22.82 -3.87
N PRO A 583 11.91 21.83 -4.72
CA PRO A 583 12.59 21.67 -6.00
C PRO A 583 12.50 22.94 -6.84
N PHE A 584 13.61 23.29 -7.49
CA PHE A 584 13.75 24.45 -8.39
C PHE A 584 13.65 25.84 -7.75
N CYS A 585 13.14 25.96 -6.52
CA CYS A 585 12.91 27.25 -5.84
C CYS A 585 13.50 27.32 -4.43
N GLY A 586 14.28 26.31 -4.03
CA GLY A 586 14.89 26.21 -2.70
C GLY A 586 16.15 27.08 -2.55
N VAL A 587 16.71 27.03 -1.34
CA VAL A 587 17.96 27.71 -0.96
C VAL A 587 19.11 27.22 -1.83
N THR A 588 20.00 28.13 -2.21
CA THR A 588 21.17 27.81 -3.04
C THR A 588 22.33 27.27 -2.21
N GLU A 589 23.24 26.53 -2.84
CA GLU A 589 24.42 25.96 -2.15
C GLU A 589 25.33 27.04 -1.57
N GLU A 590 25.48 28.15 -2.30
CA GLU A 590 26.32 29.29 -1.91
C GLU A 590 25.79 29.95 -0.63
N GLU A 591 24.48 30.13 -0.53
CA GLU A 591 23.81 30.64 0.67
C GLU A 591 24.03 29.72 1.87
N LEU A 592 23.93 28.40 1.68
CA LEU A 592 24.19 27.41 2.75
C LEU A 592 25.64 27.48 3.24
N PHE A 593 26.59 27.56 2.31
CA PHE A 593 28.02 27.64 2.64
C PHE A 593 28.37 28.93 3.35
N GLU A 594 27.77 30.06 2.96
CA GLU A 594 27.98 31.32 3.63
C GLU A 594 27.36 31.33 5.04
N MET A 595 26.18 30.72 5.22
CA MET A 595 25.60 30.53 6.55
C MET A 595 26.50 29.71 7.47
N LEU A 596 27.11 28.62 6.98
CA LEU A 596 28.05 27.84 7.77
C LEU A 596 29.30 28.65 8.15
N ARG A 597 29.88 29.41 7.20
CA ARG A 597 31.04 30.28 7.48
C ARG A 597 30.74 31.35 8.53
N LYS A 598 29.55 31.96 8.48
CA LYS A 598 29.11 32.96 9.46
C LYS A 598 29.06 32.42 10.89
N HIS A 599 28.84 31.12 11.05
CA HIS A 599 28.79 30.45 12.34
C HIS A 599 30.12 29.73 12.70
N GLY A 600 31.22 30.07 12.03
CA GLY A 600 32.56 29.53 12.35
C GLY A 600 32.82 28.10 11.86
N LEU A 601 31.89 27.51 11.10
CA LEU A 601 32.04 26.16 10.54
C LEU A 601 32.70 26.18 9.17
N LYS A 602 33.36 25.08 8.81
CA LYS A 602 33.90 24.90 7.45
C LYS A 602 32.75 24.84 6.43
N HIS A 603 32.94 25.51 5.30
CA HIS A 603 31.95 25.59 4.22
C HIS A 603 31.53 24.22 3.67
N ASN A 604 32.43 23.23 3.68
CA ASN A 604 32.19 21.89 3.17
C ASN A 604 31.51 20.96 4.19
N ALA A 605 31.06 21.49 5.34
CA ALA A 605 30.49 20.77 6.47
C ALA A 605 31.36 19.62 7.03
N ARG A 606 32.65 19.56 6.67
CA ARG A 606 33.61 18.64 7.28
C ARG A 606 34.14 19.21 8.59
N GLU A 607 34.39 18.35 9.55
CA GLU A 607 34.92 18.71 10.86
C GLU A 607 36.07 17.78 11.25
N THR A 608 36.95 18.28 12.10
CA THR A 608 37.93 17.43 12.78
C THR A 608 37.20 16.53 13.76
N MET A 609 37.48 15.24 13.74
CA MET A 609 36.95 14.27 14.71
C MET A 609 38.06 13.48 15.39
N TYR A 610 37.79 13.01 16.59
CA TYR A 610 38.67 12.16 17.40
C TYR A 610 38.07 10.76 17.51
N SER A 611 38.93 9.74 17.60
CA SER A 611 38.51 8.37 17.85
C SER A 611 38.08 8.21 19.31
N GLY A 612 36.86 7.72 19.55
CA GLY A 612 36.39 7.40 20.91
C GLY A 612 37.16 6.26 21.58
N ILE A 613 37.76 5.36 20.79
CA ILE A 613 38.49 4.19 21.28
C ILE A 613 39.91 4.55 21.74
N THR A 614 40.62 5.35 20.94
CA THR A 614 42.05 5.67 21.19
C THR A 614 42.26 7.07 21.75
N GLY A 615 41.31 7.97 21.57
CA GLY A 615 41.45 9.40 21.87
C GLY A 615 42.27 10.18 20.82
N GLU A 616 42.84 9.51 19.82
CA GLU A 616 43.65 10.18 18.80
C GLU A 616 42.77 10.92 17.78
N ARG A 617 43.30 12.05 17.28
CA ARG A 617 42.69 12.80 16.18
C ARG A 617 42.71 11.95 14.90
N LEU A 618 41.57 11.85 14.22
CA LEU A 618 41.52 11.23 12.90
C LEU A 618 42.33 12.04 11.89
N LYS A 619 43.09 11.36 11.03
CA LYS A 619 43.99 12.00 10.05
C LYS A 619 43.27 12.81 8.97
N VAL A 620 41.96 12.62 8.83
CA VAL A 620 41.13 13.25 7.81
C VAL A 620 39.93 13.93 8.46
N ASP A 621 39.48 15.04 7.87
CA ASP A 621 38.24 15.70 8.28
C ASP A 621 37.04 14.86 7.81
N ILE A 622 36.10 14.63 8.72
CA ILE A 622 34.91 13.81 8.48
C ILE A 622 33.73 14.70 8.16
N PHE A 623 32.93 14.30 7.16
CA PHE A 623 31.70 15.00 6.83
C PHE A 623 30.60 14.64 7.84
N ILE A 624 30.07 15.66 8.52
CA ILE A 624 29.01 15.52 9.52
C ILE A 624 27.93 16.57 9.28
N GLY A 625 26.67 16.16 9.33
CA GLY A 625 25.53 17.03 9.14
C GLY A 625 24.24 16.45 9.73
N VAL A 626 23.15 17.19 9.58
CA VAL A 626 21.85 16.84 10.16
C VAL A 626 20.89 16.49 9.03
N ILE A 627 20.27 15.31 9.10
CA ILE A 627 19.37 14.81 8.05
C ILE A 627 18.16 14.12 8.66
N PHE A 628 17.02 14.19 7.96
CA PHE A 628 15.80 13.53 8.40
C PHE A 628 15.78 12.05 7.99
N TYR A 629 15.76 11.16 8.99
CA TYR A 629 15.66 9.72 8.79
C TYR A 629 14.30 9.18 9.23
N GLN A 630 13.87 8.14 8.55
CA GLN A 630 12.58 7.49 8.74
C GLN A 630 12.79 6.03 9.14
N LYS A 631 12.14 5.61 10.23
CA LYS A 631 12.05 4.19 10.59
C LYS A 631 10.98 3.53 9.72
N LEU A 632 11.30 2.43 9.07
CA LEU A 632 10.32 1.68 8.27
C LEU A 632 9.59 0.64 9.15
N HIS A 633 8.36 0.29 8.82
CA HIS A 633 7.61 -0.76 9.53
C HIS A 633 8.18 -2.18 9.35
N HIS A 634 9.27 -2.33 8.60
CA HIS A 634 9.99 -3.58 8.42
C HIS A 634 10.93 -3.82 9.61
N MET A 635 10.36 -4.35 10.70
CA MET A 635 11.09 -4.68 11.92
C MET A 635 11.49 -6.16 11.93
N VAL A 636 12.65 -6.48 12.51
CA VAL A 636 13.17 -7.86 12.53
C VAL A 636 12.31 -8.80 13.36
N ALA A 637 11.75 -8.31 14.47
CA ALA A 637 10.84 -9.05 15.35
C ALA A 637 9.63 -9.63 14.60
N ASP A 638 9.18 -8.99 13.52
CA ASP A 638 8.05 -9.45 12.69
C ASP A 638 8.48 -10.44 11.59
N LYS A 639 9.78 -10.60 11.34
CA LYS A 639 10.33 -11.45 10.26
C LYS A 639 10.91 -12.77 10.76
N ILE A 640 11.56 -12.76 11.91
CA ILE A 640 12.17 -13.97 12.47
C ILE A 640 11.11 -15.03 12.74
N HIS A 641 11.33 -16.24 12.23
CA HIS A 641 10.54 -17.42 12.54
C HIS A 641 11.39 -18.65 12.31
N ALA A 642 11.20 -19.66 13.17
CA ALA A 642 11.85 -20.94 13.07
C ALA A 642 10.83 -22.03 13.38
N ARG A 643 11.01 -23.20 12.76
CA ARG A 643 10.16 -24.37 12.98
C ARG A 643 11.04 -25.60 13.07
N ALA A 644 10.93 -26.31 14.20
CA ALA A 644 11.53 -27.64 14.34
C ALA A 644 10.54 -28.72 13.88
N ARG A 645 9.41 -28.84 14.58
CA ARG A 645 8.23 -29.64 14.20
C ARG A 645 6.99 -28.81 14.50
N GLY A 646 5.90 -29.06 13.80
CA GLY A 646 4.70 -28.27 13.94
C GLY A 646 3.50 -28.93 13.27
N PRO A 647 2.34 -28.26 13.27
CA PRO A 647 1.14 -28.78 12.66
C PRO A 647 1.34 -29.02 11.16
N VAL A 648 0.62 -30.01 10.65
CA VAL A 648 0.60 -30.39 9.23
C VAL A 648 -0.79 -30.19 8.66
N GLN A 649 -0.86 -29.94 7.36
CA GLN A 649 -2.13 -29.92 6.63
C GLN A 649 -2.75 -31.31 6.65
N ILE A 650 -4.05 -31.40 6.91
CA ILE A 650 -4.75 -32.68 7.06
C ILE A 650 -4.70 -33.51 5.76
N LEU A 651 -4.88 -32.85 4.61
CA LEU A 651 -4.95 -33.52 3.31
C LEU A 651 -3.59 -34.08 2.88
N THR A 652 -2.55 -33.26 2.85
CA THR A 652 -1.23 -33.62 2.30
C THR A 652 -0.25 -34.12 3.35
N ARG A 653 -0.56 -33.95 4.64
CA ARG A 653 0.35 -34.18 5.78
C ARG A 653 1.66 -33.38 5.72
N GLN A 654 1.72 -32.35 4.88
CA GLN A 654 2.86 -31.45 4.80
C GLN A 654 2.78 -30.33 5.83
N PRO A 655 3.92 -29.71 6.20
CA PRO A 655 3.94 -28.51 7.02
C PRO A 655 2.91 -27.44 6.59
N THR A 656 2.26 -26.82 7.56
CA THR A 656 1.41 -25.64 7.35
C THR A 656 2.21 -24.47 6.75
N GLU A 657 1.51 -23.50 6.16
CA GLU A 657 2.11 -22.26 5.64
C GLU A 657 1.90 -21.08 6.60
N GLY A 658 2.93 -20.24 6.71
CA GLY A 658 2.90 -18.95 7.41
C GLY A 658 3.20 -19.00 8.91
N ARG A 659 3.93 -17.99 9.41
CA ARG A 659 4.35 -17.86 10.82
C ARG A 659 3.21 -17.99 11.82
N ALA A 660 2.06 -17.37 11.55
CA ALA A 660 0.91 -17.38 12.45
C ALA A 660 0.30 -18.79 12.67
N ARG A 661 0.61 -19.75 11.80
CA ARG A 661 0.19 -21.16 11.89
C ARG A 661 1.37 -22.10 12.15
N GLU A 662 2.46 -21.57 12.68
CA GLU A 662 3.72 -22.30 12.90
C GLU A 662 4.19 -23.01 11.62
N GLY A 663 3.99 -22.34 10.48
CA GLY A 663 4.26 -22.88 9.17
C GLY A 663 5.75 -23.02 8.88
N GLY A 664 6.09 -23.99 8.02
CA GLY A 664 7.46 -24.20 7.54
C GLY A 664 7.83 -23.29 6.37
N LEU A 665 9.10 -23.32 6.00
CA LEU A 665 9.58 -22.73 4.75
C LEU A 665 9.28 -23.67 3.59
N ARG A 666 8.84 -23.09 2.47
CA ARG A 666 8.59 -23.87 1.26
C ARG A 666 9.91 -24.11 0.52
N PHE A 667 10.24 -25.38 0.32
CA PHE A 667 11.33 -25.80 -0.54
C PHE A 667 10.79 -26.00 -1.97
N GLY A 668 11.10 -25.08 -2.86
CA GLY A 668 10.57 -25.05 -4.22
C GLY A 668 11.43 -25.81 -5.22
N GLU A 669 11.06 -25.68 -6.48
CA GLU A 669 11.77 -26.29 -7.60
C GLU A 669 13.18 -25.70 -7.77
N MET A 670 13.31 -24.38 -7.64
CA MET A 670 14.61 -23.72 -7.77
C MET A 670 15.58 -24.17 -6.67
N GLU A 671 15.11 -24.30 -5.43
CA GLU A 671 15.93 -24.78 -4.32
C GLU A 671 16.36 -26.25 -4.53
N ARG A 672 15.47 -27.08 -5.10
CA ARG A 672 15.79 -28.46 -5.51
C ARG A 672 16.92 -28.47 -6.53
N ASP A 673 16.80 -27.66 -7.58
CA ASP A 673 17.76 -27.65 -8.68
C ASP A 673 19.14 -27.17 -8.24
N VAL A 674 19.21 -26.27 -7.26
CA VAL A 674 20.48 -25.88 -6.62
C VAL A 674 21.17 -27.08 -5.95
N LEU A 675 20.44 -27.90 -5.19
CA LEU A 675 21.01 -29.09 -4.55
C LEU A 675 21.41 -30.17 -5.57
N ILE A 676 20.64 -30.31 -6.65
CA ILE A 676 20.98 -31.20 -7.76
C ILE A 676 22.28 -30.72 -8.44
N GLY A 677 22.42 -29.41 -8.67
CA GLY A 677 23.64 -28.82 -9.24
C GLY A 677 24.89 -29.06 -8.39
N HIS A 678 24.75 -29.08 -7.07
CA HIS A 678 25.83 -29.48 -6.14
C HIS A 678 26.07 -30.99 -6.07
N GLY A 679 25.21 -31.82 -6.66
CA GLY A 679 25.28 -33.29 -6.54
C GLY A 679 24.93 -33.82 -5.14
N ALA A 680 24.23 -33.02 -4.32
CA ALA A 680 23.96 -33.34 -2.91
C ALA A 680 22.75 -34.30 -2.75
N ALA A 681 22.82 -35.50 -3.32
CA ALA A 681 21.70 -36.43 -3.41
C ALA A 681 21.13 -36.88 -2.05
N ILE A 682 22.00 -37.12 -1.06
CA ILE A 682 21.56 -37.54 0.30
C ILE A 682 20.83 -36.38 1.00
N LEU A 683 21.36 -35.16 0.88
CA LEU A 683 20.72 -33.97 1.45
C LEU A 683 19.37 -33.70 0.79
N LEU A 684 19.28 -33.88 -0.53
CA LEU A 684 18.04 -33.73 -1.28
C LEU A 684 16.96 -34.70 -0.79
N LYS A 685 17.31 -35.99 -0.63
CA LYS A 685 16.41 -37.00 -0.06
C LYS A 685 15.99 -36.63 1.36
N GLY A 686 16.93 -36.18 2.20
CA GLY A 686 16.66 -35.77 3.57
C GLY A 686 15.64 -34.62 3.64
N ARG A 687 15.86 -33.55 2.87
CA ARG A 687 15.01 -32.36 2.88
C ARG A 687 13.64 -32.56 2.24
N LEU A 688 13.56 -33.26 1.11
CA LEU A 688 12.30 -33.44 0.39
C LEU A 688 11.41 -34.55 0.94
N LEU A 689 11.99 -35.59 1.56
CA LEU A 689 11.24 -36.76 2.02
C LEU A 689 11.26 -36.90 3.54
N ASP A 690 12.45 -37.06 4.13
CA ASP A 690 12.57 -37.47 5.54
C ASP A 690 12.07 -36.40 6.52
N GLU A 691 12.27 -35.11 6.20
CA GLU A 691 11.84 -33.97 7.03
C GLU A 691 10.48 -33.36 6.64
N SER A 692 9.79 -33.92 5.63
CA SER A 692 8.51 -33.40 5.11
C SER A 692 7.34 -34.32 5.41
N ASP A 693 7.15 -35.36 4.59
CA ASP A 693 5.92 -36.16 4.54
C ASP A 693 6.19 -37.65 4.29
N LYS A 694 7.31 -38.16 4.82
CA LYS A 694 7.65 -39.59 4.80
C LYS A 694 6.48 -40.44 5.29
N SER A 695 6.08 -41.40 4.45
CA SER A 695 5.00 -42.35 4.74
C SER A 695 5.39 -43.76 4.31
N ASN A 696 4.99 -44.74 5.11
CA ASN A 696 5.07 -46.14 4.76
C ASN A 696 3.82 -46.52 3.96
N MET A 697 4.01 -46.98 2.73
CA MET A 697 2.95 -47.44 1.84
C MET A 697 3.04 -48.95 1.65
N LEU A 698 1.92 -49.63 1.84
CA LEU A 698 1.80 -51.07 1.63
C LEU A 698 1.52 -51.34 0.16
N VAL A 699 2.27 -52.24 -0.45
CA VAL A 699 2.15 -52.58 -1.87
C VAL A 699 2.10 -54.10 -2.03
N CYS A 700 1.13 -54.59 -2.79
CA CYS A 700 1.01 -55.99 -3.15
C CYS A 700 2.06 -56.39 -4.19
N GLU A 701 2.81 -57.47 -3.95
CA GLU A 701 3.83 -57.97 -4.87
C GLU A 701 3.22 -58.52 -6.17
N ASP A 702 2.02 -59.10 -6.11
CA ASP A 702 1.38 -59.74 -7.27
C ASP A 702 0.74 -58.73 -8.24
N CYS A 703 -0.02 -57.76 -7.71
CA CYS A 703 -0.79 -56.81 -8.53
C CYS A 703 -0.20 -55.40 -8.59
N GLY A 704 0.74 -55.06 -7.70
CA GLY A 704 1.38 -53.75 -7.63
C GLY A 704 0.48 -52.62 -7.11
N LEU A 705 -0.70 -52.92 -6.59
CA LEU A 705 -1.62 -51.93 -6.04
C LEU A 705 -1.41 -51.76 -4.53
N ILE A 706 -1.96 -50.66 -4.00
CA ILE A 706 -1.90 -50.34 -2.58
C ILE A 706 -2.64 -51.42 -1.78
N GLY A 707 -1.92 -52.02 -0.81
CA GLY A 707 -2.47 -52.95 0.16
C GLY A 707 -3.11 -52.24 1.35
N VAL A 708 -3.94 -52.97 2.09
CA VAL A 708 -4.60 -52.48 3.31
C VAL A 708 -4.17 -53.34 4.48
N TYR A 709 -4.01 -52.71 5.64
CA TYR A 709 -3.82 -53.40 6.91
C TYR A 709 -5.12 -53.31 7.71
N ASP A 710 -5.74 -54.46 7.96
CA ASP A 710 -6.91 -54.59 8.82
C ASP A 710 -6.45 -54.73 10.27
N ARG A 711 -6.66 -53.67 11.07
CA ARG A 711 -6.27 -53.64 12.47
C ARG A 711 -7.09 -54.57 13.36
N ASN A 712 -8.33 -54.89 12.99
CA ASN A 712 -9.21 -55.73 13.82
C ASN A 712 -8.81 -57.21 13.73
N LYS A 713 -8.35 -57.64 12.55
CA LYS A 713 -7.90 -59.01 12.29
C LYS A 713 -6.39 -59.17 12.34
N ASP A 714 -5.67 -58.07 12.56
CA ASP A 714 -4.21 -57.98 12.50
C ASP A 714 -3.61 -58.62 11.23
N GLN A 715 -4.22 -58.32 10.08
CA GLN A 715 -3.86 -58.97 8.80
C GLN A 715 -3.71 -57.95 7.67
N TYR A 716 -2.67 -58.15 6.86
CA TYR A 716 -2.49 -57.43 5.60
C TYR A 716 -3.27 -58.13 4.48
N TYR A 717 -4.03 -57.37 3.69
CA TYR A 717 -4.74 -57.93 2.54
C TYR A 717 -4.74 -56.96 1.37
N CYS A 718 -4.78 -57.51 0.16
CA CYS A 718 -4.95 -56.74 -1.06
C CYS A 718 -6.43 -56.70 -1.42
N PRO A 719 -7.01 -55.54 -1.78
CA PRO A 719 -8.40 -55.46 -2.21
C PRO A 719 -8.75 -56.32 -3.44
N ILE A 720 -7.75 -56.66 -4.28
CA ILE A 720 -7.94 -57.49 -5.49
C ILE A 720 -7.52 -58.93 -5.25
N CYS A 721 -6.33 -59.15 -4.67
CA CYS A 721 -5.74 -60.48 -4.54
C CYS A 721 -6.11 -61.19 -3.22
N GLY A 722 -6.84 -60.53 -2.33
CA GLY A 722 -7.26 -61.09 -1.04
C GLY A 722 -6.13 -61.19 -0.01
N THR A 723 -6.30 -62.10 0.95
CA THR A 723 -5.40 -62.32 2.10
C THR A 723 -4.16 -63.15 1.78
N ASN A 724 -4.15 -63.90 0.67
CA ASN A 724 -3.00 -64.72 0.27
C ASN A 724 -1.90 -63.91 -0.43
N ALA A 725 -2.18 -62.64 -0.74
CA ALA A 725 -1.26 -61.77 -1.46
C ALA A 725 -0.11 -61.32 -0.56
N LYS A 726 1.13 -61.42 -1.07
CA LYS A 726 2.31 -60.97 -0.33
C LYS A 726 2.41 -59.44 -0.39
N ILE A 727 2.42 -58.80 0.77
CA ILE A 727 2.43 -57.34 0.89
C ILE A 727 3.75 -56.88 1.48
N SER A 728 4.39 -55.95 0.78
CA SER A 728 5.66 -55.33 1.17
C SER A 728 5.48 -53.85 1.52
N THR A 729 6.28 -53.36 2.47
CA THR A 729 6.24 -51.95 2.89
C THR A 729 7.30 -51.14 2.13
N VAL A 730 6.88 -50.05 1.49
CA VAL A 730 7.74 -49.14 0.73
C VAL A 730 7.68 -47.75 1.36
N VAL A 731 8.85 -47.15 1.58
CA VAL A 731 8.95 -45.76 2.05
C VAL A 731 8.76 -44.82 0.85
N VAL A 732 7.73 -43.98 0.90
CA VAL A 732 7.40 -42.99 -0.12
C VAL A 732 7.02 -41.66 0.52
N SER A 733 6.90 -40.60 -0.27
CA SER A 733 6.23 -39.38 0.20
C SER A 733 4.73 -39.62 0.25
N TYR A 734 4.06 -39.04 1.24
CA TYR A 734 2.60 -39.11 1.34
C TYR A 734 1.93 -38.45 0.14
N ALA A 735 2.51 -37.36 -0.39
CA ALA A 735 2.05 -36.72 -1.61
C ALA A 735 2.03 -37.68 -2.82
N PHE A 736 3.03 -38.57 -2.94
CA PHE A 736 3.04 -39.59 -3.99
C PHE A 736 1.95 -40.65 -3.80
N LYS A 737 1.70 -41.07 -2.54
CA LYS A 737 0.57 -41.95 -2.23
C LYS A 737 -0.77 -41.30 -2.61
N LEU A 738 -0.94 -40.02 -2.32
CA LEU A 738 -2.14 -39.26 -2.68
C LEU A 738 -2.32 -39.20 -4.20
N LEU A 739 -1.24 -38.91 -4.96
CA LEU A 739 -1.25 -38.91 -6.42
C LEU A 739 -1.72 -40.24 -7.00
N ILE A 740 -1.25 -41.38 -6.45
CA ILE A 740 -1.72 -42.71 -6.87
C ILE A 740 -3.22 -42.85 -6.65
N GLN A 741 -3.74 -42.43 -5.50
CA GLN A 741 -5.16 -42.53 -5.19
C GLN A 741 -6.01 -41.61 -6.09
N GLU A 742 -5.52 -40.43 -6.44
CA GLU A 742 -6.14 -39.53 -7.43
C GLU A 742 -6.13 -40.12 -8.84
N MET A 743 -5.06 -40.81 -9.25
CA MET A 743 -5.05 -41.55 -10.51
C MET A 743 -6.03 -42.71 -10.51
N MET A 744 -6.13 -43.46 -9.40
CA MET A 744 -7.10 -44.55 -9.25
C MET A 744 -8.55 -44.05 -9.33
N SER A 745 -8.86 -42.87 -8.79
CA SER A 745 -10.22 -42.30 -8.86
C SER A 745 -10.60 -41.85 -10.28
N LEU A 746 -9.62 -41.54 -11.13
CA LEU A 746 -9.80 -41.32 -12.57
C LEU A 746 -9.95 -42.62 -13.38
N GLY A 747 -9.90 -43.79 -12.73
CA GLY A 747 -9.98 -45.11 -13.36
C GLY A 747 -8.63 -45.63 -13.89
N LEU A 748 -7.51 -45.02 -13.51
CA LEU A 748 -6.17 -45.48 -13.91
C LEU A 748 -5.61 -46.47 -12.88
N ALA A 749 -5.31 -47.70 -13.32
CA ALA A 749 -4.68 -48.72 -12.48
C ALA A 749 -3.15 -48.54 -12.43
N THR A 750 -2.65 -47.78 -11.45
CA THR A 750 -1.21 -47.54 -11.24
C THR A 750 -0.53 -48.72 -10.54
N ARG A 751 0.09 -49.61 -11.30
CA ARG A 751 0.78 -50.80 -10.76
C ARG A 751 2.25 -50.51 -10.48
N LEU A 752 2.64 -50.61 -9.21
CA LEU A 752 4.02 -50.47 -8.75
C LEU A 752 4.76 -51.80 -8.87
N ARG A 753 5.88 -51.82 -9.60
CA ARG A 753 6.77 -52.98 -9.68
C ARG A 753 7.86 -52.86 -8.61
N LEU A 754 7.77 -53.72 -7.60
CA LEU A 754 8.75 -53.75 -6.51
C LEU A 754 10.05 -54.41 -7.00
N LYS A 755 11.18 -53.94 -6.46
CA LYS A 755 12.50 -54.54 -6.62
C LYS A 755 13.19 -54.54 -5.26
N GLU A 756 14.04 -55.52 -5.02
CA GLU A 756 14.87 -55.55 -3.82
C GLU A 756 15.85 -54.38 -3.82
N MET A 757 16.13 -53.85 -2.63
CA MET A 757 17.22 -52.88 -2.46
C MET A 757 18.54 -53.62 -2.68
N ILE A 758 19.31 -53.17 -3.69
CA ILE A 758 20.66 -53.63 -3.98
C ILE A 758 21.64 -53.03 -2.97
#